data_AF-A0A9W9G6H1-F1
#
_entry.id   AF-A0A9W9G6H1-F1
#
_cell.length_a   1.000
_cell.length_b   1.000
_cell.length_c   1.000
_cell.angle_alpha   90.00
_cell.angle_beta   90.00
_cell.angle_gamma   90.00
#
_symmetry.space_group_name_H-M   'P 1'
#
loop_
_entity.id
_entity.type
_entity.pdbx_description
1 polymer ?
#
loop_
_entity_poly.entity_id
_entity_poly.type
_entity_poly.pdbx_seq_one_letter_code
_entity_poly.pdbx_strand_id
1 'polypeptide(L)'
;MKLKCRPIEQAKLGFGDIKSHIAGHLKVAEVVIEDVYPCTPLQEGMMALTAKRPGQYMRYWVFGLKENVDTDRFQHAWNGLAGQMSILRTRVIQILEREMLQVVLNYGPQWSANATEDIDEFLKEERLKPMGLGEPLVRFALVSREKTSERFFVLTMHHAVVDGVSIKILLESAEKLYHNQEVPDSAPFYLFLNHHRDIEIETARYWERKLEGSDPATFSKLPAQNYDPFANEEYRYHMKKAPRLCKDGIQLSTAIWASWAILQAHYTSSRDVVFGVPVSGRQRVPIQGIEKMVAPTVATVPIRAIVDWDITVGDFLQNLQTQTTDMLPFVQVGLRRLRQINPYGDQATRFQTIIGIQRRSVVHPEDDTIVRYDSARSARRLGLFHGNALMIECQIDTDGLYVQISFDSAVMNKSEIIRISQQLEQIVQQVCGGKSQSVLLRDVEILSAKDLQDLQQWNAERPVKINRFVDEIIAENFRARPSAPAICSWDGDLTYGQFDNVTTRLAAHLTKFGVGRGFIVPLCFRRSRWMFIAMLAVIKTGAAFVFLDESLPLARMREIFSQIAARIVLTSKRAHSNLSKLSTIHTIIAADSETWLENDRVSRYSCAEEVNLRGAISTPEDTLYIAFTSGSTGKPKGVVITHSSYASVSLAHKGPMGIDHTSRVLHFASYSFDASNFEALTTFIAGACLCIPSEAMRDNDLGTAINELQAYYMFLTPTVSRLLTPADVPSVKTLLTGGEIITKSDISFWSKHVHFKIAYGPTECSAICAVLPDVLDEDAGTIGRGTGASLWIVNPTDHRMLAPVGAVGELVLEGPVIGKGYLGNDEKMGKTFTDQPKWLSKVLPREKIANFPIYLTGDLVQQEKTGS
;
A
#
# COMPACT_ATOMS: atom_id res chain seq x y z
N MET A 1 -12.63 -59.93 2.66
CA MET A 1 -12.71 -58.58 2.09
C MET A 1 -11.29 -58.00 2.06
N LYS A 2 -10.65 -57.89 0.89
CA LYS A 2 -9.26 -57.38 0.77
C LYS A 2 -9.32 -55.85 0.67
N LEU A 3 -8.89 -55.13 1.71
CA LEU A 3 -8.57 -53.68 1.64
C LEU A 3 -7.58 -53.46 0.50
N LYS A 4 -7.99 -52.74 -0.55
CA LYS A 4 -7.27 -52.68 -1.83
C LYS A 4 -6.03 -51.78 -1.81
N CYS A 5 -5.82 -50.99 -0.75
CA CYS A 5 -4.59 -50.24 -0.51
C CYS A 5 -4.00 -50.66 0.85
N ARG A 6 -2.86 -51.36 0.85
CA ARG A 6 -2.02 -51.64 2.03
C ARG A 6 -0.59 -51.14 1.74
N PRO A 7 0.19 -50.62 2.71
CA PRO A 7 -0.09 -50.37 4.12
C PRO A 7 -0.07 -48.88 4.51
N ILE A 8 -1.09 -48.43 5.25
CA ILE A 8 -0.86 -47.62 6.47
C ILE A 8 0.04 -48.48 7.35
N GLU A 9 1.16 -47.97 7.87
CA GLU A 9 2.18 -48.72 8.62
C GLU A 9 1.59 -49.86 9.46
N GLN A 10 1.65 -51.09 8.91
CA GLN A 10 1.08 -52.30 9.49
C GLN A 10 1.80 -52.77 10.76
N ALA A 11 2.79 -52.01 11.24
CA ALA A 11 3.62 -52.36 12.38
C ALA A 11 3.06 -51.88 13.74
N LYS A 12 2.07 -50.97 13.78
CA LYS A 12 1.60 -50.39 15.07
C LYS A 12 0.23 -50.88 15.56
N LEU A 13 -0.66 -51.36 14.69
CA LEU A 13 -1.99 -51.84 15.08
C LEU A 13 -2.34 -53.10 14.28
N GLY A 14 -2.65 -54.19 14.99
CA GLY A 14 -3.01 -55.48 14.40
C GLY A 14 -4.23 -55.38 13.47
N PHE A 15 -4.27 -56.23 12.44
CA PHE A 15 -5.21 -56.11 11.32
C PHE A 15 -6.71 -56.24 11.68
N GLY A 16 -7.04 -56.76 12.85
CA GLY A 16 -8.41 -56.80 13.38
C GLY A 16 -8.85 -55.50 14.07
N ASP A 17 -7.93 -54.74 14.66
CA ASP A 17 -8.25 -53.61 15.52
C ASP A 17 -8.63 -52.33 14.75
N ILE A 18 -8.10 -52.11 13.54
CA ILE A 18 -8.32 -50.87 12.80
C ILE A 18 -9.78 -50.74 12.34
N LYS A 19 -10.39 -51.81 11.83
CA LYS A 19 -11.79 -51.76 11.35
C LYS A 19 -12.76 -51.53 12.51
N SER A 20 -12.55 -52.21 13.63
CA SER A 20 -13.29 -52.00 14.89
C SER A 20 -13.11 -50.57 15.42
N HIS A 21 -11.89 -50.04 15.36
CA HIS A 21 -11.59 -48.68 15.82
C HIS A 21 -12.25 -47.61 14.95
N ILE A 22 -12.27 -47.80 13.62
CA ILE A 22 -12.98 -46.94 12.66
C ILE A 22 -14.49 -47.02 12.89
N ALA A 23 -15.03 -48.23 13.05
CA ALA A 23 -16.45 -48.47 13.33
C ALA A 23 -16.88 -47.76 14.63
N GLY A 24 -16.04 -47.84 15.67
CA GLY A 24 -16.23 -47.12 16.94
C GLY A 24 -16.24 -45.59 16.77
N HIS A 25 -15.29 -45.03 16.01
CA HIS A 25 -15.25 -43.59 15.71
C HIS A 25 -16.50 -43.09 14.98
N LEU A 26 -16.98 -43.88 14.00
CA LEU A 26 -18.15 -43.56 13.20
C LEU A 26 -19.48 -43.89 13.88
N LYS A 27 -19.46 -44.64 14.99
CA LYS A 27 -20.63 -45.23 15.66
C LYS A 27 -21.48 -46.06 14.70
N VAL A 28 -20.82 -46.89 13.88
CA VAL A 28 -21.47 -47.80 12.92
C VAL A 28 -20.98 -49.24 13.13
N ALA A 29 -21.71 -50.22 12.60
CA ALA A 29 -21.27 -51.62 12.62
C ALA A 29 -20.12 -51.87 11.63
N GLU A 30 -19.14 -52.71 11.96
CA GLU A 30 -18.02 -53.01 11.06
C GLU A 30 -18.44 -53.54 9.68
N VAL A 31 -19.57 -54.25 9.62
CA VAL A 31 -20.13 -54.82 8.40
C VAL A 31 -20.53 -53.75 7.38
N VAL A 32 -20.82 -52.52 7.83
CA VAL A 32 -21.22 -51.43 6.92
C VAL A 32 -20.04 -50.71 6.28
N ILE A 33 -18.81 -50.93 6.75
CA ILE A 33 -17.60 -50.33 6.16
C ILE A 33 -17.21 -51.15 4.92
N GLU A 34 -17.32 -50.53 3.76
CA GLU A 34 -17.00 -51.09 2.44
C GLU A 34 -15.50 -50.96 2.14
N ASP A 35 -14.93 -49.77 2.30
CA ASP A 35 -13.52 -49.51 2.00
C ASP A 35 -12.94 -48.34 2.80
N VAL A 36 -11.61 -48.24 2.88
CA VAL A 36 -10.89 -47.19 3.61
C VAL A 36 -9.64 -46.75 2.83
N TYR A 37 -9.47 -45.44 2.67
CA TYR A 37 -8.37 -44.83 1.92
C TYR A 37 -7.79 -43.62 2.67
N PRO A 38 -6.52 -43.22 2.43
CA PRO A 38 -6.02 -41.94 2.91
C PRO A 38 -6.76 -40.76 2.24
N CYS A 39 -6.89 -39.64 2.96
CA CYS A 39 -7.34 -38.38 2.36
C CYS A 39 -6.27 -37.79 1.42
N THR A 40 -6.69 -37.05 0.40
CA THR A 40 -5.77 -36.17 -0.33
C THR A 40 -5.38 -34.98 0.54
N PRO A 41 -4.23 -34.32 0.29
CA PRO A 41 -3.83 -33.14 1.05
C PRO A 41 -4.87 -32.01 1.04
N LEU A 42 -5.65 -31.87 -0.04
CA LEU A 42 -6.75 -30.90 -0.09
C LEU A 42 -7.90 -31.31 0.86
N GLN A 43 -8.31 -32.59 0.85
CA GLN A 43 -9.36 -33.07 1.75
C GLN A 43 -8.97 -32.84 3.21
N GLU A 44 -7.72 -33.13 3.59
CA GLU A 44 -7.20 -32.85 4.93
C GLU A 44 -7.29 -31.36 5.28
N GLY A 45 -6.82 -30.50 4.37
CA GLY A 45 -6.83 -29.04 4.56
C GLY A 45 -8.25 -28.48 4.74
N MET A 46 -9.19 -28.91 3.91
CA MET A 46 -10.59 -28.47 4.00
C MET A 46 -11.25 -28.95 5.27
N MET A 47 -11.07 -30.23 5.66
CA MET A 47 -11.66 -30.75 6.90
C MET A 47 -11.06 -30.10 8.15
N ALA A 48 -9.77 -29.79 8.15
CA ALA A 48 -9.13 -29.05 9.24
C ALA A 48 -9.69 -27.62 9.38
N LEU A 49 -9.93 -26.93 8.26
CA LEU A 49 -10.54 -25.61 8.24
C LEU A 49 -12.00 -25.65 8.69
N THR A 50 -12.78 -26.64 8.24
CA THR A 50 -14.16 -26.87 8.71
C THR A 50 -14.23 -27.17 10.20
N ALA A 51 -13.24 -27.89 10.75
CA ALA A 51 -13.14 -28.11 12.20
C ALA A 51 -12.86 -26.80 12.97
N LYS A 52 -12.08 -25.87 12.38
CA LYS A 52 -11.82 -24.54 12.96
C LYS A 52 -13.05 -23.62 12.88
N ARG A 53 -13.79 -23.67 11.76
CA ARG A 53 -14.95 -22.82 11.47
C ARG A 53 -16.07 -23.68 10.86
N PRO A 54 -17.06 -24.13 11.66
CA PRO A 54 -18.19 -24.91 11.17
C PRO A 54 -18.91 -24.21 10.00
N GLY A 55 -19.27 -24.98 8.98
CA GLY A 55 -19.91 -24.46 7.76
C GLY A 55 -18.94 -24.08 6.64
N GLN A 56 -17.62 -24.04 6.89
CA GLN A 56 -16.65 -23.84 5.82
C GLN A 56 -16.68 -24.99 4.81
N TYR A 57 -16.39 -24.67 3.54
CA TYR A 57 -16.38 -25.63 2.43
C TYR A 57 -17.70 -26.39 2.17
N MET A 58 -18.80 -26.03 2.83
CA MET A 58 -20.13 -26.60 2.55
C MET A 58 -20.80 -25.88 1.37
N ARG A 59 -21.21 -26.65 0.36
CA ARG A 59 -21.97 -26.19 -0.81
C ARG A 59 -23.43 -26.60 -0.73
N TYR A 60 -24.29 -25.73 -1.24
CA TYR A 60 -25.72 -25.94 -1.38
C TYR A 60 -26.07 -25.69 -2.85
N TRP A 61 -26.55 -26.71 -3.54
CA TRP A 61 -27.13 -26.55 -4.87
C TRP A 61 -28.64 -26.70 -4.76
N VAL A 62 -29.36 -25.69 -5.23
CA VAL A 62 -30.82 -25.64 -5.22
C VAL A 62 -31.30 -25.76 -6.66
N PHE A 63 -32.18 -26.73 -6.88
CA PHE A 63 -32.75 -27.01 -8.18
C PHE A 63 -34.26 -27.00 -8.10
N GLY A 64 -34.94 -26.19 -8.92
CA GLY A 64 -36.38 -26.31 -9.10
C GLY A 64 -36.71 -27.55 -9.94
N LEU A 65 -37.60 -28.41 -9.47
CA LEU A 65 -38.11 -29.55 -10.23
C LEU A 65 -39.23 -29.08 -11.18
N LYS A 66 -39.25 -29.61 -12.41
CA LYS A 66 -40.37 -29.35 -13.33
C LYS A 66 -41.67 -30.00 -12.81
N GLU A 67 -42.82 -29.45 -13.21
CA GLU A 67 -44.13 -29.91 -12.76
C GLU A 67 -44.42 -31.39 -13.07
N ASN A 68 -43.86 -31.91 -14.16
CA ASN A 68 -44.04 -33.30 -14.59
C ASN A 68 -43.02 -34.29 -13.99
N VAL A 69 -42.15 -33.85 -13.08
CA VAL A 69 -41.18 -34.75 -12.43
C VAL A 69 -41.87 -35.61 -11.38
N ASP A 70 -41.68 -36.92 -11.50
CA ASP A 70 -42.05 -37.92 -10.50
C ASP A 70 -40.99 -37.92 -9.39
N THR A 71 -41.39 -37.52 -8.19
CA THR A 71 -40.48 -37.38 -7.05
C THR A 71 -39.97 -38.72 -6.54
N ASP A 72 -40.80 -39.77 -6.58
CA ASP A 72 -40.39 -41.09 -6.11
C ASP A 72 -39.35 -41.67 -7.06
N ARG A 73 -39.59 -41.57 -8.37
CA ARG A 73 -38.63 -41.97 -9.39
C ARG A 73 -37.34 -41.15 -9.31
N PHE A 74 -37.44 -39.86 -9.04
CA PHE A 74 -36.28 -38.99 -8.81
C PHE A 74 -35.46 -39.42 -7.59
N GLN A 75 -36.10 -39.72 -6.47
CA GLN A 75 -35.41 -40.22 -5.27
C GLN A 75 -34.75 -41.57 -5.54
N HIS A 76 -35.43 -42.48 -6.24
CA HIS A 76 -34.86 -43.77 -6.64
C HIS A 76 -33.62 -43.61 -7.53
N ALA A 77 -33.62 -42.66 -8.47
CA ALA A 77 -32.47 -42.37 -9.32
C ALA A 77 -31.25 -41.92 -8.50
N TRP A 78 -31.43 -40.96 -7.58
CA TRP A 78 -30.36 -40.49 -6.70
C TRP A 78 -29.87 -41.55 -5.69
N ASN A 79 -30.78 -42.38 -5.17
CA ASN A 79 -30.42 -43.51 -4.30
C ASN A 79 -29.62 -44.56 -5.08
N GLY A 80 -30.02 -44.87 -6.32
CA GLY A 80 -29.28 -45.75 -7.22
C GLY A 80 -27.89 -45.21 -7.55
N LEU A 81 -27.79 -43.90 -7.81
CA LEU A 81 -26.52 -43.21 -8.05
C LEU A 81 -25.59 -43.31 -6.84
N ALA A 82 -26.11 -43.10 -5.64
CA ALA A 82 -25.34 -43.26 -4.40
C ALA A 82 -24.83 -44.70 -4.21
N GLY A 83 -25.59 -45.71 -4.66
CA GLY A 83 -25.14 -47.10 -4.70
C GLY A 83 -23.92 -47.30 -5.61
N GLN A 84 -23.95 -46.71 -6.81
CA GLN A 84 -22.90 -46.83 -7.82
C GLN A 84 -21.63 -45.99 -7.52
N MET A 85 -21.80 -44.80 -6.92
CA MET A 85 -20.71 -43.84 -6.71
C MET A 85 -20.32 -43.73 -5.24
N SER A 86 -19.20 -44.39 -4.88
CA SER A 86 -18.69 -44.48 -3.50
C SER A 86 -18.45 -43.12 -2.83
N ILE A 87 -18.13 -42.08 -3.59
CA ILE A 87 -17.87 -40.73 -3.05
C ILE A 87 -19.10 -40.13 -2.34
N LEU A 88 -20.32 -40.48 -2.79
CA LEU A 88 -21.57 -40.05 -2.14
C LEU A 88 -21.79 -40.72 -0.79
N ARG A 89 -21.08 -41.82 -0.51
CA ARG A 89 -21.16 -42.63 0.71
C ARG A 89 -19.91 -42.49 1.58
N THR A 90 -19.04 -41.54 1.25
CA THR A 90 -17.75 -41.35 1.91
C THR A 90 -17.87 -40.41 3.08
N ARG A 91 -17.25 -40.78 4.21
CA ARG A 91 -17.02 -39.93 5.38
C ARG A 91 -15.53 -39.73 5.61
N VAL A 92 -15.15 -38.65 6.27
CA VAL A 92 -13.75 -38.41 6.67
C VAL A 92 -13.62 -38.52 8.17
N ILE A 93 -12.65 -39.28 8.66
CA ILE A 93 -12.33 -39.40 10.09
C ILE A 93 -10.86 -39.05 10.31
N GLN A 94 -10.51 -38.71 11.55
CA GLN A 94 -9.12 -38.56 11.96
C GLN A 94 -8.77 -39.68 12.94
N ILE A 95 -7.63 -40.33 12.73
CA ILE A 95 -7.11 -41.38 13.61
C ILE A 95 -5.69 -41.00 14.04
N LEU A 96 -5.29 -41.38 15.27
CA LEU A 96 -3.94 -41.23 15.80
C LEU A 96 -3.41 -39.77 15.79
N GLU A 97 -4.28 -38.80 16.08
CA GLU A 97 -4.00 -37.36 16.15
C GLU A 97 -3.41 -36.69 14.88
N ARG A 98 -3.14 -37.42 13.80
CA ARG A 98 -2.41 -36.86 12.63
C ARG A 98 -2.92 -37.26 11.25
N GLU A 99 -3.52 -38.42 11.08
CA GLU A 99 -3.91 -38.90 9.74
C GLU A 99 -5.42 -38.84 9.55
N MET A 100 -5.87 -38.28 8.42
CA MET A 100 -7.28 -38.32 8.03
C MET A 100 -7.51 -39.41 6.99
N LEU A 101 -8.55 -40.22 7.22
CA LEU A 101 -8.94 -41.31 6.35
C LEU A 101 -10.35 -41.06 5.79
N GLN A 102 -10.52 -41.45 4.54
CA GLN A 102 -11.80 -41.57 3.86
C GLN A 102 -12.35 -42.98 4.11
N VAL A 103 -13.59 -43.06 4.59
CA VAL A 103 -14.29 -44.32 4.87
C VAL A 103 -15.54 -44.39 4.02
N VAL A 104 -15.61 -45.41 3.15
CA VAL A 104 -16.77 -45.68 2.30
C VAL A 104 -17.73 -46.61 3.04
N LEU A 105 -18.98 -46.19 3.19
CA LEU A 105 -20.03 -46.98 3.83
C LEU A 105 -20.91 -47.65 2.79
N ASN A 106 -21.44 -48.84 3.06
CA ASN A 106 -22.29 -49.62 2.13
C ASN A 106 -23.73 -49.11 1.97
N TYR A 107 -24.07 -47.94 2.52
CA TYR A 107 -25.40 -47.32 2.40
C TYR A 107 -25.30 -45.84 2.00
N GLY A 108 -26.37 -45.35 1.35
CA GLY A 108 -26.46 -44.00 0.78
C GLY A 108 -26.66 -42.86 1.78
N PRO A 109 -26.59 -41.61 1.32
CA PRO A 109 -27.04 -40.44 2.08
C PRO A 109 -28.49 -40.57 2.54
N GLN A 110 -28.82 -39.94 3.66
CA GLN A 110 -30.20 -39.81 4.10
C GLN A 110 -30.85 -38.59 3.45
N TRP A 111 -32.14 -38.73 3.11
CA TRP A 111 -32.98 -37.61 2.73
C TRP A 111 -33.42 -36.87 4.00
N SER A 112 -33.22 -35.56 4.02
CA SER A 112 -33.73 -34.72 5.11
C SER A 112 -35.26 -34.76 5.09
N ALA A 113 -35.88 -34.97 6.25
CA ALA A 113 -37.33 -34.95 6.37
C ALA A 113 -37.87 -33.54 6.04
N ASN A 114 -39.05 -33.49 5.40
CA ASN A 114 -39.77 -32.26 5.04
C ASN A 114 -40.24 -31.52 6.30
N ALA A 115 -39.34 -30.82 7.00
CA ALA A 115 -39.70 -30.10 8.22
C ALA A 115 -40.40 -28.75 7.94
N THR A 116 -40.15 -28.15 6.77
CA THR A 116 -40.66 -26.82 6.40
C THR A 116 -41.17 -26.79 4.95
N GLU A 117 -42.27 -26.06 4.70
CA GLU A 117 -42.83 -25.80 3.36
C GLU A 117 -42.20 -24.58 2.67
N ASP A 118 -41.13 -24.04 3.27
CA ASP A 118 -40.39 -22.88 2.80
C ASP A 118 -38.92 -23.25 2.59
N ILE A 119 -38.44 -23.07 1.36
CA ILE A 119 -37.07 -23.34 0.94
C ILE A 119 -36.06 -22.39 1.60
N ASP A 120 -36.41 -21.13 1.83
CA ASP A 120 -35.51 -20.16 2.43
C ASP A 120 -35.35 -20.42 3.94
N GLU A 121 -36.40 -20.91 4.60
CA GLU A 121 -36.34 -21.42 5.97
C GLU A 121 -35.54 -22.73 6.04
N PHE A 122 -35.83 -23.69 5.15
CA PHE A 122 -35.06 -24.93 5.05
C PHE A 122 -33.56 -24.68 4.90
N LEU A 123 -33.18 -23.77 3.99
CA LEU A 123 -31.77 -23.41 3.78
C LEU A 123 -31.15 -22.76 5.02
N LYS A 124 -31.90 -21.99 5.82
CA LYS A 124 -31.38 -21.45 7.09
C LYS A 124 -31.08 -22.57 8.08
N GLU A 125 -31.98 -23.53 8.23
CA GLU A 125 -31.78 -24.68 9.13
C GLU A 125 -30.66 -25.60 8.64
N GLU A 126 -30.64 -25.91 7.35
CA GLU A 126 -29.63 -26.79 6.74
C GLU A 126 -28.22 -26.20 6.87
N ARG A 127 -28.10 -24.87 6.86
CA ARG A 127 -26.83 -24.16 7.12
C ARG A 127 -26.32 -24.29 8.55
N LEU A 128 -27.18 -24.63 9.51
CA LEU A 128 -26.77 -24.85 10.91
C LEU A 128 -26.30 -26.29 11.17
N LYS A 129 -26.60 -27.23 10.25
CA LYS A 129 -26.23 -28.63 10.42
C LYS A 129 -24.77 -28.87 9.99
N PRO A 130 -23.87 -29.30 10.89
CA PRO A 130 -22.45 -29.46 10.59
C PRO A 130 -22.18 -30.59 9.58
N MET A 131 -21.02 -30.55 8.91
CA MET A 131 -20.46 -31.64 8.09
C MET A 131 -19.00 -31.88 8.51
N GLY A 132 -18.81 -32.26 9.77
CA GLY A 132 -17.50 -32.45 10.40
C GLY A 132 -16.91 -33.85 10.23
N LEU A 133 -15.86 -34.14 10.99
CA LEU A 133 -15.23 -35.46 11.03
C LEU A 133 -16.22 -36.52 11.53
N GLY A 134 -16.34 -37.62 10.77
CA GLY A 134 -17.22 -38.76 11.03
C GLY A 134 -18.69 -38.57 10.65
N GLU A 135 -19.07 -37.35 10.28
CA GLU A 135 -20.45 -37.01 9.88
C GLU A 135 -20.70 -37.29 8.38
N PRO A 136 -21.97 -37.42 7.96
CA PRO A 136 -22.32 -37.46 6.54
C PRO A 136 -21.92 -36.18 5.82
N LEU A 137 -21.16 -36.30 4.73
CA LEU A 137 -20.68 -35.18 3.92
C LEU A 137 -21.55 -34.87 2.70
N VAL A 138 -22.67 -35.61 2.55
CA VAL A 138 -23.66 -35.46 1.48
C VAL A 138 -25.05 -35.62 2.09
N ARG A 139 -25.97 -34.74 1.71
CA ARG A 139 -27.39 -34.81 2.08
C ARG A 139 -28.27 -34.44 0.90
N PHE A 140 -29.43 -35.08 0.84
CA PHE A 140 -30.47 -34.79 -0.13
C PHE A 140 -31.69 -34.21 0.59
N ALA A 141 -32.43 -33.32 -0.06
CA ALA A 141 -33.73 -32.88 0.43
C ALA A 141 -34.66 -32.56 -0.74
N LEU A 142 -35.95 -32.85 -0.56
CA LEU A 142 -37.02 -32.33 -1.39
C LEU A 142 -37.83 -31.35 -0.55
N VAL A 143 -38.02 -30.14 -1.04
CA VAL A 143 -38.80 -29.10 -0.37
C VAL A 143 -39.95 -28.72 -1.28
N SER A 144 -41.18 -28.80 -0.77
CA SER A 144 -42.41 -28.48 -1.50
C SER A 144 -43.06 -27.25 -0.90
N ARG A 145 -43.56 -26.35 -1.74
CA ARG A 145 -44.32 -25.17 -1.31
C ARG A 145 -45.80 -25.37 -1.63
N GLU A 146 -46.63 -25.66 -0.62
CA GLU A 146 -48.04 -26.03 -0.81
C GLU A 146 -48.84 -24.97 -1.59
N LYS A 147 -48.53 -23.67 -1.41
CA LYS A 147 -49.25 -22.57 -2.06
C LYS A 147 -48.98 -22.39 -3.55
N THR A 148 -47.84 -22.88 -4.06
CA THR A 148 -47.40 -22.62 -5.45
C THR A 148 -47.15 -23.90 -6.25
N SER A 149 -47.29 -25.08 -5.64
CA SER A 149 -46.90 -26.38 -6.23
C SER A 149 -45.42 -26.44 -6.66
N GLU A 150 -44.59 -25.48 -6.24
CA GLU A 150 -43.17 -25.45 -6.55
C GLU A 150 -42.44 -26.50 -5.71
N ARG A 151 -41.58 -27.28 -6.36
CA ARG A 151 -40.78 -28.32 -5.72
C ARG A 151 -39.30 -28.04 -5.96
N PHE A 152 -38.50 -28.18 -4.92
CA PHE A 152 -37.06 -27.94 -4.95
C PHE A 152 -36.31 -29.18 -4.50
N PHE A 153 -35.27 -29.55 -5.24
CA PHE A 153 -34.24 -30.47 -4.80
C PHE A 153 -33.06 -29.67 -4.26
N VAL A 154 -32.66 -29.96 -3.02
CA VAL A 154 -31.47 -29.38 -2.40
C VAL A 154 -30.43 -30.47 -2.21
N LEU A 155 -29.27 -30.27 -2.84
CA LEU A 155 -28.08 -31.09 -2.67
C LEU A 155 -27.09 -30.32 -1.81
N THR A 156 -26.83 -30.84 -0.60
CA THR A 156 -25.82 -30.29 0.29
C THR A 156 -24.61 -31.22 0.29
N MET A 157 -23.42 -30.69 -0.02
CA MET A 157 -22.18 -31.47 0.04
C MET A 157 -21.03 -30.67 0.62
N HIS A 158 -20.12 -31.35 1.30
CA HIS A 158 -18.83 -30.79 1.67
C HIS A 158 -17.86 -30.85 0.46
N HIS A 159 -17.07 -29.80 0.21
CA HIS A 159 -16.13 -29.76 -0.93
C HIS A 159 -15.04 -30.86 -0.86
N ALA A 160 -14.84 -31.48 0.31
CA ALA A 160 -13.98 -32.66 0.48
C ALA A 160 -14.49 -33.93 -0.22
N VAL A 161 -15.67 -33.92 -0.83
CA VAL A 161 -16.19 -35.07 -1.60
C VAL A 161 -16.65 -34.67 -3.01
N VAL A 162 -16.47 -33.42 -3.42
CA VAL A 162 -16.97 -32.93 -4.71
C VAL A 162 -16.15 -31.75 -5.23
N ASP A 163 -15.96 -31.70 -6.55
CA ASP A 163 -15.45 -30.53 -7.25
C ASP A 163 -16.38 -30.12 -8.42
N GLY A 164 -16.00 -29.08 -9.15
CA GLY A 164 -16.82 -28.52 -10.23
C GLY A 164 -17.09 -29.49 -11.38
N VAL A 165 -16.19 -30.45 -11.64
CA VAL A 165 -16.39 -31.47 -12.67
C VAL A 165 -17.30 -32.59 -12.14
N SER A 166 -17.06 -33.02 -10.90
CA SER A 166 -17.81 -34.08 -10.23
C SER A 166 -19.30 -33.76 -10.15
N ILE A 167 -19.67 -32.52 -9.78
CA ILE A 167 -21.09 -32.14 -9.67
C ILE A 167 -21.82 -32.21 -11.02
N LYS A 168 -21.15 -31.84 -12.11
CA LYS A 168 -21.74 -31.94 -13.46
C LYS A 168 -22.03 -33.40 -13.82
N ILE A 169 -21.07 -34.28 -13.59
CA ILE A 169 -21.21 -35.72 -13.86
C ILE A 169 -22.32 -36.33 -12.99
N LEU A 170 -22.42 -35.94 -11.72
CA LEU A 170 -23.47 -36.39 -10.82
C LEU A 170 -24.86 -36.04 -11.33
N LEU A 171 -25.07 -34.79 -11.77
CA LEU A 171 -26.36 -34.33 -12.31
C LEU A 171 -26.74 -35.06 -13.59
N GLU A 172 -25.81 -35.17 -14.55
CA GLU A 172 -26.03 -35.90 -15.81
C GLU A 172 -26.31 -37.39 -15.57
N SER A 173 -25.65 -38.01 -14.59
CA SER A 173 -25.85 -39.41 -14.24
C SER A 173 -27.18 -39.66 -13.53
N ALA A 174 -27.59 -38.75 -12.64
CA ALA A 174 -28.89 -38.82 -11.97
C ALA A 174 -30.04 -38.71 -12.98
N GLU A 175 -29.91 -37.83 -13.98
CA GLU A 175 -30.90 -37.67 -15.04
C GLU A 175 -31.01 -38.91 -15.93
N LYS A 176 -29.88 -39.53 -16.31
CA LYS A 176 -29.89 -40.81 -17.03
C LYS A 176 -30.60 -41.92 -16.24
N LEU A 177 -30.29 -42.06 -14.96
CA LEU A 177 -30.97 -43.04 -14.09
C LEU A 177 -32.46 -42.74 -13.97
N TYR A 178 -32.83 -41.46 -13.86
CA TYR A 178 -34.23 -41.07 -13.88
C TYR A 178 -34.91 -41.55 -15.16
N HIS A 179 -34.29 -41.41 -16.33
CA HIS A 179 -34.83 -41.91 -17.60
C HIS A 179 -34.64 -43.41 -17.85
N ASN A 180 -34.20 -44.20 -16.86
CA ASN A 180 -33.86 -45.63 -16.99
C ASN A 180 -32.79 -45.91 -18.05
N GLN A 181 -31.83 -44.99 -18.22
CA GLN A 181 -30.70 -45.12 -19.13
C GLN A 181 -29.45 -45.58 -18.36
N GLU A 182 -28.51 -46.18 -19.08
CA GLU A 182 -27.22 -46.60 -18.50
C GLU A 182 -26.33 -45.41 -18.14
N VAL A 183 -25.74 -45.46 -16.95
CA VAL A 183 -24.71 -44.53 -16.49
C VAL A 183 -23.34 -45.12 -16.83
N PRO A 184 -22.45 -44.37 -17.51
CA PRO A 184 -21.09 -44.82 -17.78
C PRO A 184 -20.31 -45.10 -16.49
N ASP A 185 -19.49 -46.14 -16.49
CA ASP A 185 -18.59 -46.44 -15.37
C ASP A 185 -17.63 -45.26 -15.09
N SER A 186 -17.54 -44.88 -13.81
CA SER A 186 -16.56 -43.90 -13.33
C SER A 186 -15.27 -44.61 -12.91
N ALA A 187 -14.12 -44.05 -13.28
CA ALA A 187 -12.83 -44.51 -12.79
C ALA A 187 -12.81 -44.46 -11.24
N PRO A 188 -12.38 -45.54 -10.55
CA PRO A 188 -12.30 -45.54 -9.09
C PRO A 188 -11.30 -44.54 -8.54
N PHE A 189 -11.66 -43.82 -7.46
CA PHE A 189 -10.81 -42.79 -6.88
C PHE A 189 -9.47 -43.31 -6.33
N TYR A 190 -9.41 -44.56 -5.87
CA TYR A 190 -8.17 -45.14 -5.34
C TYR A 190 -7.03 -45.19 -6.39
N LEU A 191 -7.35 -45.24 -7.69
CA LEU A 191 -6.35 -45.17 -8.76
C LEU A 191 -5.61 -43.83 -8.73
N PHE A 192 -6.34 -42.74 -8.44
CA PHE A 192 -5.78 -41.41 -8.29
C PHE A 192 -4.90 -41.30 -7.05
N LEU A 193 -5.35 -41.87 -5.93
CA LEU A 193 -4.59 -41.90 -4.67
C LEU A 193 -3.28 -42.69 -4.81
N ASN A 194 -3.32 -43.84 -5.48
CA ASN A 194 -2.12 -44.64 -5.74
C ASN A 194 -1.14 -43.90 -6.65
N HIS A 195 -1.63 -43.33 -7.75
CA HIS A 195 -0.76 -42.55 -8.65
C HIS A 195 -0.04 -41.42 -7.92
N HIS A 196 -0.74 -40.65 -7.08
CA HIS A 196 -0.12 -39.55 -6.33
C HIS A 196 0.95 -40.05 -5.36
N ARG A 197 0.74 -41.20 -4.72
CA ARG A 197 1.74 -41.85 -3.87
C ARG A 197 2.97 -42.29 -4.66
N ASP A 198 2.77 -42.83 -5.86
CA ASP A 198 3.87 -43.34 -6.69
C ASP A 198 4.84 -42.25 -7.17
N ILE A 199 4.37 -41.00 -7.31
CA ILE A 199 5.17 -39.86 -7.79
C ILE A 199 5.58 -38.88 -6.69
N GLU A 200 5.49 -39.29 -5.42
CA GLU A 200 5.65 -38.43 -4.25
C GLU A 200 7.05 -37.77 -4.19
N ILE A 201 8.09 -38.54 -4.52
CA ILE A 201 9.48 -38.08 -4.47
C ILE A 201 9.77 -37.09 -5.60
N GLU A 202 9.28 -37.38 -6.80
CA GLU A 202 9.38 -36.51 -7.99
C GLU A 202 8.64 -35.19 -7.75
N THR A 203 7.46 -35.27 -7.12
CA THR A 203 6.67 -34.11 -6.71
C THR A 203 7.46 -33.21 -5.76
N ALA A 204 8.07 -33.77 -4.71
CA ALA A 204 8.88 -33.01 -3.77
C ALA A 204 10.07 -32.33 -4.46
N ARG A 205 10.82 -33.06 -5.30
CA ARG A 205 11.97 -32.52 -6.05
C ARG A 205 11.58 -31.43 -7.04
N TYR A 206 10.45 -31.57 -7.71
CA TYR A 206 9.94 -30.53 -8.63
C TYR A 206 9.70 -29.23 -7.87
N TRP A 207 8.95 -29.28 -6.77
CA TRP A 207 8.59 -28.09 -6.00
C TRP A 207 9.78 -27.48 -5.26
N GLU A 208 10.70 -28.30 -4.74
CA GLU A 208 11.96 -27.83 -4.15
C GLU A 208 12.74 -26.96 -5.14
N ARG A 209 12.95 -27.45 -6.36
CA ARG A 209 13.63 -26.71 -7.43
C ARG A 209 12.84 -25.49 -7.88
N LYS A 210 11.52 -25.62 -8.03
CA LYS A 210 10.70 -24.55 -8.59
C LYS A 210 10.57 -23.36 -7.63
N LEU A 211 10.62 -23.60 -6.33
CA LEU A 211 10.50 -22.58 -5.29
C LEU A 211 11.86 -22.12 -4.75
N GLU A 212 12.98 -22.65 -5.25
CA GLU A 212 14.31 -22.28 -4.80
C GLU A 212 14.58 -20.77 -4.91
N GLY A 213 15.03 -20.15 -3.83
CA GLY A 213 15.32 -18.72 -3.78
C GLY A 213 14.07 -17.83 -3.83
N SER A 214 12.87 -18.38 -3.58
CA SER A 214 11.65 -17.57 -3.49
C SER A 214 11.73 -16.62 -2.30
N ASP A 215 11.54 -15.33 -2.52
CA ASP A 215 11.40 -14.31 -1.47
C ASP A 215 10.30 -13.30 -1.87
N PRO A 216 9.04 -13.75 -1.92
CA PRO A 216 7.96 -12.95 -2.47
C PRO A 216 7.47 -11.92 -1.47
N ALA A 217 7.22 -10.71 -1.95
CA ALA A 217 6.52 -9.70 -1.18
C ALA A 217 5.01 -10.02 -1.15
N THR A 218 4.42 -10.03 0.05
CA THR A 218 2.99 -10.31 0.21
C THR A 218 2.16 -9.12 -0.27
N PHE A 219 1.28 -9.36 -1.24
CA PHE A 219 0.30 -8.38 -1.68
C PHE A 219 -0.82 -8.25 -0.64
N SER A 220 -0.98 -7.02 -0.16
CA SER A 220 -1.76 -6.60 1.02
C SER A 220 -1.23 -7.14 2.35
N LYS A 221 -0.68 -6.23 3.17
CA LYS A 221 -0.26 -6.56 4.54
C LYS A 221 -1.51 -6.78 5.39
N LEU A 222 -1.54 -7.89 6.11
CA LEU A 222 -2.61 -8.15 7.07
C LEU A 222 -2.52 -7.17 8.26
N PRO A 223 -3.66 -6.78 8.87
CA PRO A 223 -3.69 -5.84 10.00
C PRO A 223 -2.83 -6.26 11.20
N ALA A 224 -2.68 -7.57 11.40
CA ALA A 224 -1.85 -8.14 12.46
C ALA A 224 -1.30 -9.50 12.02
N GLN A 225 -0.22 -9.95 12.67
CA GLN A 225 0.42 -11.24 12.37
C GLN A 225 -0.49 -12.45 12.61
N ASN A 226 -1.39 -12.37 13.60
CA ASN A 226 -2.34 -13.43 13.96
C ASN A 226 -3.74 -13.20 13.37
N TYR A 227 -3.87 -12.22 12.46
CA TYR A 227 -5.14 -11.95 11.81
C TYR A 227 -5.53 -13.13 10.93
N ASP A 228 -6.81 -13.54 10.98
CA ASP A 228 -7.34 -14.69 10.27
C ASP A 228 -8.29 -14.21 9.17
N PRO A 229 -7.81 -14.06 7.92
CA PRO A 229 -8.54 -13.38 6.86
C PRO A 229 -9.91 -13.98 6.58
N PHE A 230 -10.84 -13.11 6.21
CA PHE A 230 -12.21 -13.46 5.92
C PHE A 230 -12.78 -12.54 4.85
N ALA A 231 -12.86 -13.05 3.62
CA ALA A 231 -13.40 -12.32 2.47
C ALA A 231 -14.92 -12.09 2.59
N ASN A 232 -15.32 -11.05 3.33
CA ASN A 232 -16.69 -10.72 3.70
C ASN A 232 -17.43 -9.85 2.67
N GLU A 233 -16.71 -9.21 1.76
CA GLU A 233 -17.27 -8.34 0.73
C GLU A 233 -16.96 -8.83 -0.69
N GLU A 234 -17.71 -8.30 -1.65
CA GLU A 234 -17.65 -8.72 -3.04
C GLU A 234 -17.81 -7.55 -4.03
N TYR A 235 -17.07 -7.63 -5.13
CA TYR A 235 -17.22 -6.77 -6.29
C TYR A 235 -17.27 -7.62 -7.58
N ARG A 236 -18.28 -7.38 -8.42
CA ARG A 236 -18.48 -8.10 -9.68
C ARG A 236 -18.52 -7.13 -10.85
N TYR A 237 -17.86 -7.49 -11.94
CA TYR A 237 -17.88 -6.72 -13.19
C TYR A 237 -17.68 -7.62 -14.40
N HIS A 238 -17.99 -7.09 -15.58
CA HIS A 238 -17.86 -7.80 -16.86
C HIS A 238 -16.89 -7.06 -17.79
N MET A 239 -15.75 -7.68 -18.07
CA MET A 239 -14.77 -7.20 -19.04
C MET A 239 -15.21 -7.59 -20.45
N LYS A 240 -15.98 -6.72 -21.11
CA LYS A 240 -16.52 -6.95 -22.47
C LYS A 240 -15.43 -7.03 -23.56
N LYS A 241 -14.26 -6.44 -23.31
CA LYS A 241 -13.15 -6.35 -24.28
C LYS A 241 -12.03 -7.35 -24.06
N ALA A 242 -12.21 -8.34 -23.16
CA ALA A 242 -11.20 -9.38 -22.97
C ALA A 242 -10.96 -10.11 -24.31
N PRO A 243 -9.74 -10.08 -24.88
CA PRO A 243 -9.51 -10.68 -26.19
C PRO A 243 -9.79 -12.18 -26.14
N ARG A 244 -10.59 -12.67 -27.09
CA ARG A 244 -11.11 -14.06 -27.07
C ARG A 244 -9.99 -15.11 -27.13
N LEU A 245 -8.79 -14.75 -27.60
CA LEU A 245 -7.57 -15.56 -27.56
C LEU A 245 -6.36 -14.62 -27.55
N CYS A 246 -5.33 -14.91 -26.75
CA CYS A 246 -4.00 -14.41 -27.05
C CYS A 246 -3.57 -14.99 -28.40
N LYS A 247 -2.88 -14.20 -29.24
CA LYS A 247 -2.26 -14.74 -30.46
C LYS A 247 -1.17 -15.76 -30.06
N ASP A 248 -0.82 -16.66 -30.97
CA ASP A 248 0.35 -17.55 -30.87
C ASP A 248 0.29 -18.70 -29.85
N GLY A 249 -0.91 -19.21 -29.53
CA GLY A 249 -1.07 -20.42 -28.73
C GLY A 249 -1.01 -20.23 -27.21
N ILE A 250 -0.91 -18.98 -26.75
CA ILE A 250 -0.99 -18.63 -25.34
C ILE A 250 -2.41 -18.79 -24.79
N GLN A 251 -2.55 -19.47 -23.65
CA GLN A 251 -3.84 -19.61 -22.97
C GLN A 251 -4.24 -18.28 -22.29
N LEU A 252 -5.53 -17.92 -22.40
CA LEU A 252 -6.08 -16.74 -21.70
C LEU A 252 -5.85 -16.79 -20.19
N SER A 253 -5.85 -17.98 -19.59
CA SER A 253 -5.51 -18.17 -18.17
C SER A 253 -4.10 -17.69 -17.84
N THR A 254 -3.12 -18.03 -18.70
CA THR A 254 -1.74 -17.58 -18.55
C THR A 254 -1.64 -16.06 -18.67
N ALA A 255 -2.36 -15.46 -19.61
CA ALA A 255 -2.36 -14.01 -19.77
C ALA A 255 -2.94 -13.29 -18.54
N ILE A 256 -4.05 -13.78 -17.98
CA ILE A 256 -4.64 -13.21 -16.76
C ILE A 256 -3.69 -13.36 -15.57
N TRP A 257 -3.05 -14.53 -15.40
CA TRP A 257 -2.05 -14.73 -14.35
C TRP A 257 -0.82 -13.83 -14.52
N ALA A 258 -0.35 -13.63 -15.76
CA ALA A 258 0.74 -12.71 -16.07
C ALA A 258 0.35 -11.25 -15.77
N SER A 259 -0.86 -10.83 -16.13
CA SER A 259 -1.37 -9.49 -15.81
C SER A 259 -1.45 -9.26 -14.31
N TRP A 260 -1.91 -10.25 -13.55
CA TRP A 260 -1.92 -10.19 -12.10
C TRP A 260 -0.51 -10.12 -11.50
N ALA A 261 0.43 -10.91 -12.03
CA ALA A 261 1.84 -10.88 -11.60
C ALA A 261 2.48 -9.49 -11.80
N ILE A 262 2.27 -8.88 -12.97
CA ILE A 262 2.76 -7.52 -13.29
C ILE A 262 2.18 -6.51 -12.30
N LEU A 263 0.87 -6.53 -12.10
CA LEU A 263 0.20 -5.61 -11.17
C LEU A 263 0.72 -5.78 -9.73
N GLN A 264 0.83 -7.03 -9.27
CA GLN A 264 1.36 -7.36 -7.95
C GLN A 264 2.80 -6.86 -7.78
N ALA A 265 3.64 -6.99 -8.80
CA ALA A 265 5.03 -6.54 -8.76
C ALA A 265 5.14 -5.01 -8.57
N HIS A 266 4.24 -4.24 -9.18
CA HIS A 266 4.17 -2.79 -8.96
C HIS A 266 3.73 -2.44 -7.54
N TYR A 267 2.65 -3.05 -7.03
CA TYR A 267 2.12 -2.75 -5.70
C TYR A 267 3.07 -3.13 -4.56
N THR A 268 3.85 -4.18 -4.78
CA THR A 268 4.78 -4.70 -3.77
C THR A 268 6.21 -4.19 -3.96
N SER A 269 6.51 -3.50 -5.06
CA SER A 269 7.87 -3.14 -5.49
C SER A 269 8.83 -4.34 -5.50
N SER A 270 8.32 -5.54 -5.75
CA SER A 270 9.09 -6.79 -5.81
C SER A 270 8.98 -7.43 -7.19
N ARG A 271 10.09 -7.99 -7.68
CA ARG A 271 10.11 -8.80 -8.91
C ARG A 271 9.66 -10.23 -8.66
N ASP A 272 9.80 -10.75 -7.44
CA ASP A 272 9.37 -12.10 -7.08
C ASP A 272 7.94 -12.02 -6.51
N VAL A 273 6.97 -12.52 -7.27
CA VAL A 273 5.55 -12.49 -6.91
C VAL A 273 4.97 -13.89 -6.87
N VAL A 274 4.16 -14.16 -5.86
CA VAL A 274 3.49 -15.44 -5.69
C VAL A 274 2.02 -15.24 -5.36
N PHE A 275 1.17 -16.03 -6.03
CA PHE A 275 -0.26 -16.13 -5.79
C PHE A 275 -0.74 -17.57 -5.94
N GLY A 276 -1.84 -17.91 -5.28
CA GLY A 276 -2.45 -19.23 -5.36
C GLY A 276 -3.33 -19.38 -6.59
N VAL A 277 -3.29 -20.54 -7.23
CA VAL A 277 -4.20 -20.90 -8.32
C VAL A 277 -4.88 -22.24 -8.03
N PRO A 278 -6.23 -22.31 -8.10
CA PRO A 278 -6.93 -23.57 -8.10
C PRO A 278 -6.82 -24.22 -9.49
N VAL A 279 -6.46 -25.50 -9.52
CA VAL A 279 -6.32 -26.32 -10.74
C VAL A 279 -7.12 -27.61 -10.59
N SER A 280 -7.63 -28.15 -11.70
CA SER A 280 -8.50 -29.33 -11.67
C SER A 280 -7.82 -30.60 -11.15
N GLY A 281 -6.49 -30.73 -11.28
CA GLY A 281 -5.73 -31.91 -10.88
C GLY A 281 -5.95 -33.18 -11.73
N ARG A 282 -6.80 -33.12 -12.77
CA ARG A 282 -7.05 -34.24 -13.69
C ARG A 282 -6.07 -34.29 -14.88
N GLN A 283 -5.44 -33.16 -15.17
CA GLN A 283 -4.64 -32.98 -16.37
C GLN A 283 -3.29 -33.68 -16.24
N ARG A 284 -2.83 -34.32 -17.33
CA ARG A 284 -1.54 -35.03 -17.42
C ARG A 284 -1.34 -36.12 -16.37
N VAL A 285 -2.43 -36.70 -15.86
CA VAL A 285 -2.41 -37.88 -15.00
C VAL A 285 -2.70 -39.13 -15.85
N PRO A 286 -1.83 -40.16 -15.83
CA PRO A 286 -1.95 -41.35 -16.69
C PRO A 286 -3.01 -42.34 -16.17
N ILE A 287 -4.24 -41.88 -15.93
CA ILE A 287 -5.37 -42.69 -15.49
C ILE A 287 -6.46 -42.66 -16.56
N GLN A 288 -6.78 -43.83 -17.12
CA GLN A 288 -7.86 -43.96 -18.09
C GLN A 288 -9.20 -43.54 -17.46
N GLY A 289 -9.93 -42.64 -18.12
CA GLY A 289 -11.22 -42.17 -17.65
C GLY A 289 -11.18 -41.11 -16.54
N ILE A 290 -10.02 -40.52 -16.23
CA ILE A 290 -9.90 -39.50 -15.16
C ILE A 290 -10.80 -38.29 -15.36
N GLU A 291 -11.07 -37.89 -16.61
CA GLU A 291 -11.97 -36.78 -16.94
C GLU A 291 -13.43 -37.04 -16.52
N LYS A 292 -13.79 -38.31 -16.33
CA LYS A 292 -15.13 -38.75 -15.88
C LYS A 292 -15.13 -39.22 -14.42
N MET A 293 -14.00 -39.09 -13.72
CA MET A 293 -13.89 -39.51 -12.32
C MET A 293 -14.67 -38.57 -11.40
N VAL A 294 -15.62 -39.11 -10.64
CA VAL A 294 -16.36 -38.37 -9.62
C VAL A 294 -15.58 -38.37 -8.31
N ALA A 295 -14.70 -37.38 -8.13
CA ALA A 295 -13.83 -37.25 -6.96
C ALA A 295 -13.29 -35.81 -6.82
N PRO A 296 -12.94 -35.34 -5.61
CA PRO A 296 -12.38 -34.00 -5.39
C PRO A 296 -10.89 -33.95 -5.79
N THR A 297 -10.60 -33.81 -7.08
CA THR A 297 -9.20 -33.78 -7.58
C THR A 297 -8.63 -32.37 -7.67
N VAL A 298 -9.44 -31.34 -7.40
CA VAL A 298 -8.95 -29.95 -7.39
C VAL A 298 -7.77 -29.81 -6.43
N ALA A 299 -6.82 -28.96 -6.77
CA ALA A 299 -5.68 -28.63 -5.92
C ALA A 299 -5.41 -27.13 -6.00
N THR A 300 -4.82 -26.57 -4.94
CA THR A 300 -4.36 -25.18 -4.92
C THR A 300 -2.84 -25.18 -4.84
N VAL A 301 -2.20 -24.57 -5.84
CA VAL A 301 -0.74 -24.51 -5.95
C VAL A 301 -0.26 -23.07 -6.08
N PRO A 302 0.96 -22.75 -5.60
CA PRO A 302 1.55 -21.43 -5.84
C PRO A 302 2.03 -21.31 -7.28
N ILE A 303 1.72 -20.18 -7.91
CA ILE A 303 2.42 -19.71 -9.10
C ILE A 303 3.41 -18.65 -8.64
N ARG A 304 4.70 -18.97 -8.75
CA ARG A 304 5.80 -18.02 -8.61
C ARG A 304 6.15 -17.44 -9.97
N ALA A 305 6.02 -16.13 -10.13
CA ALA A 305 6.44 -15.41 -11.33
C ALA A 305 7.56 -14.44 -10.97
N ILE A 306 8.63 -14.47 -11.77
CA ILE A 306 9.74 -13.52 -11.68
C ILE A 306 9.52 -12.47 -12.77
N VAL A 307 9.18 -11.26 -12.37
CA VAL A 307 8.91 -10.13 -13.27
C VAL A 307 10.22 -9.45 -13.61
N ASP A 308 10.82 -9.87 -14.73
CA ASP A 308 11.96 -9.18 -15.32
C ASP A 308 11.46 -8.05 -16.23
N TRP A 309 11.71 -6.81 -15.84
CA TRP A 309 11.22 -5.63 -16.57
C TRP A 309 11.82 -5.47 -17.96
N ASP A 310 12.93 -6.17 -18.25
CA ASP A 310 13.71 -6.05 -19.50
C ASP A 310 13.40 -7.15 -20.52
N ILE A 311 12.50 -8.09 -20.22
CA ILE A 311 12.01 -9.07 -21.20
C ILE A 311 10.74 -8.58 -21.88
N THR A 312 10.41 -9.21 -23.01
CA THR A 312 9.17 -8.91 -23.73
C THR A 312 7.97 -9.55 -23.04
N VAL A 313 6.78 -8.99 -23.28
CA VAL A 313 5.51 -9.60 -22.85
C VAL A 313 5.38 -11.03 -23.35
N GLY A 314 5.81 -11.32 -24.59
CA GLY A 314 5.74 -12.66 -25.17
C GLY A 314 6.62 -13.67 -24.45
N ASP A 315 7.87 -13.30 -24.15
CA ASP A 315 8.78 -14.17 -23.39
C ASP A 315 8.24 -14.46 -21.99
N PHE A 316 7.67 -13.44 -21.33
CA PHE A 316 7.06 -13.60 -20.01
C PHE A 316 5.87 -14.56 -20.02
N LEU A 317 4.97 -14.42 -21.01
CA LEU A 317 3.83 -15.32 -21.21
C LEU A 317 4.28 -16.75 -21.48
N GLN A 318 5.28 -16.93 -22.35
CA GLN A 318 5.81 -18.25 -22.69
C GLN A 318 6.45 -18.93 -21.47
N ASN A 319 7.21 -18.18 -20.67
CA ASN A 319 7.80 -18.67 -19.42
C ASN A 319 6.72 -19.16 -18.44
N LEU A 320 5.66 -18.37 -18.27
CA LEU A 320 4.56 -18.70 -17.37
C LEU A 320 3.72 -19.88 -17.90
N GLN A 321 3.49 -19.97 -19.21
CA GLN A 321 2.80 -21.11 -19.81
C GLN A 321 3.59 -22.41 -19.69
N THR A 322 4.91 -22.34 -19.87
CA THR A 322 5.81 -23.49 -19.69
C THR A 322 5.72 -23.99 -18.25
N GLN A 323 5.85 -23.07 -17.27
CA GLN A 323 5.69 -23.40 -15.85
C GLN A 323 4.34 -24.05 -15.53
N THR A 324 3.25 -23.48 -16.03
CA THR A 324 1.90 -23.98 -15.72
C THR A 324 1.61 -25.33 -16.37
N THR A 325 2.33 -25.66 -17.45
CA THR A 325 2.29 -26.98 -18.10
C THR A 325 3.12 -28.01 -17.33
N ASP A 326 4.34 -27.63 -16.93
CA ASP A 326 5.29 -28.52 -16.25
C ASP A 326 4.83 -28.90 -14.84
N MET A 327 4.07 -28.04 -14.16
CA MET A 327 3.58 -28.32 -12.81
C MET A 327 2.45 -29.36 -12.77
N LEU A 328 1.72 -29.59 -13.88
CA LEU A 328 0.46 -30.34 -13.88
C LEU A 328 0.55 -31.74 -13.23
N PRO A 329 1.60 -32.56 -13.47
CA PRO A 329 1.72 -33.86 -12.82
C PRO A 329 1.88 -33.77 -11.29
N PHE A 330 2.34 -32.63 -10.76
CA PHE A 330 2.83 -32.47 -9.39
C PHE A 330 1.89 -31.63 -8.51
N VAL A 331 0.69 -31.30 -8.99
CA VAL A 331 -0.20 -30.32 -8.31
C VAL A 331 -0.85 -30.84 -7.02
N GLN A 332 -0.84 -32.16 -6.79
CA GLN A 332 -1.49 -32.78 -5.63
C GLN A 332 -0.68 -32.68 -4.32
N VAL A 333 0.50 -32.03 -4.34
CA VAL A 333 1.42 -31.90 -3.19
C VAL A 333 0.76 -31.37 -1.90
N GLY A 334 -0.19 -30.42 -2.03
CA GLY A 334 -0.82 -29.71 -0.92
C GLY A 334 0.04 -28.61 -0.27
N LEU A 335 -0.60 -27.52 0.15
CA LEU A 335 0.08 -26.34 0.71
C LEU A 335 0.85 -26.64 2.01
N ARG A 336 0.31 -27.51 2.89
CA ARG A 336 0.97 -27.90 4.13
C ARG A 336 2.33 -28.57 3.87
N ARG A 337 2.38 -29.45 2.87
CA ARG A 337 3.61 -30.14 2.49
C ARG A 337 4.60 -29.19 1.85
N LEU A 338 4.15 -28.31 0.96
CA LEU A 338 4.99 -27.27 0.37
C LEU A 338 5.73 -26.43 1.43
N ARG A 339 5.05 -26.06 2.52
CA ARG A 339 5.66 -25.35 3.67
C ARG A 339 6.79 -26.13 4.34
N GLN A 340 6.74 -27.45 4.26
CA GLN A 340 7.68 -28.35 4.94
C GLN A 340 8.84 -28.79 4.05
N ILE A 341 8.79 -28.52 2.74
CA ILE A 341 9.87 -28.90 1.81
C ILE A 341 11.16 -28.16 2.16
N ASN A 342 11.11 -26.83 2.20
CA ASN A 342 12.24 -25.95 2.54
C ASN A 342 11.71 -24.56 2.96
N PRO A 343 12.57 -23.65 3.46
CA PRO A 343 12.15 -22.31 3.87
C PRO A 343 11.48 -21.49 2.75
N TYR A 344 11.91 -21.69 1.50
CA TYR A 344 11.31 -21.00 0.35
C TYR A 344 9.88 -21.47 0.06
N GLY A 345 9.59 -22.76 0.27
CA GLY A 345 8.25 -23.32 0.17
C GLY A 345 7.29 -22.76 1.22
N ASP A 346 7.79 -22.48 2.44
CA ASP A 346 7.01 -21.76 3.44
C ASP A 346 6.68 -20.34 2.96
N GLN A 347 7.67 -19.57 2.51
CA GLN A 347 7.46 -18.21 2.00
C GLN A 347 6.49 -18.17 0.80
N ALA A 348 6.67 -19.07 -0.17
CA ALA A 348 5.84 -19.17 -1.36
C ALA A 348 4.39 -19.62 -1.10
N THR A 349 4.03 -20.06 0.11
CA THR A 349 2.65 -20.47 0.45
C THR A 349 1.96 -19.51 1.44
N ARG A 350 2.57 -18.35 1.69
CA ARG A 350 2.01 -17.26 2.52
C ARG A 350 1.23 -16.22 1.70
N PHE A 351 1.05 -16.45 0.39
CA PHE A 351 0.27 -15.57 -0.48
C PHE A 351 -1.13 -15.28 0.09
N GLN A 352 -1.60 -14.05 -0.08
CA GLN A 352 -2.93 -13.62 0.35
C GLN A 352 -3.93 -13.50 -0.80
N THR A 353 -3.50 -13.81 -2.02
CA THR A 353 -4.35 -13.79 -3.21
C THR A 353 -4.49 -15.16 -3.83
N ILE A 354 -5.73 -15.53 -4.16
CA ILE A 354 -6.06 -16.67 -5.02
C ILE A 354 -6.71 -16.15 -6.30
N ILE A 355 -6.25 -16.60 -7.47
CA ILE A 355 -6.85 -16.27 -8.76
C ILE A 355 -7.28 -17.54 -9.50
N GLY A 356 -8.59 -17.78 -9.49
CA GLY A 356 -9.24 -18.92 -10.13
C GLY A 356 -9.78 -18.56 -11.50
N ILE A 357 -9.49 -19.37 -12.51
CA ILE A 357 -9.95 -19.16 -13.88
C ILE A 357 -10.70 -20.40 -14.32
N GLN A 358 -11.98 -20.23 -14.65
CA GLN A 358 -12.83 -21.30 -15.14
C GLN A 358 -13.55 -20.87 -16.40
N ARG A 359 -13.81 -21.81 -17.30
CA ARG A 359 -14.83 -21.57 -18.33
C ARG A 359 -16.17 -21.55 -17.64
N ARG A 360 -17.06 -20.65 -18.04
CA ARG A 360 -18.44 -20.66 -17.57
C ARG A 360 -19.07 -21.98 -18.00
N SER A 361 -19.08 -22.95 -17.08
CA SER A 361 -19.73 -24.23 -17.34
C SER A 361 -21.23 -24.00 -17.27
N VAL A 362 -21.91 -24.49 -18.29
CA VAL A 362 -23.37 -24.61 -18.38
C VAL A 362 -23.81 -25.59 -17.27
N VAL A 363 -23.86 -25.12 -16.02
CA VAL A 363 -24.82 -25.64 -15.02
C VAL A 363 -26.11 -24.82 -15.15
N HIS A 364 -26.41 -24.38 -16.38
CA HIS A 364 -27.76 -24.07 -16.81
C HIS A 364 -28.19 -25.35 -17.52
N PRO A 365 -28.87 -26.27 -16.82
CA PRO A 365 -29.53 -27.36 -17.51
C PRO A 365 -30.30 -26.74 -18.68
N GLU A 366 -30.10 -27.23 -19.92
CA GLU A 366 -30.88 -26.76 -21.06
C GLU A 366 -32.37 -26.86 -20.75
N ASP A 367 -33.23 -26.15 -21.48
CA ASP A 367 -34.68 -26.17 -21.29
C ASP A 367 -35.27 -27.61 -21.33
N ASP A 368 -34.52 -28.63 -21.78
CA ASP A 368 -34.92 -30.04 -21.85
C ASP A 368 -34.62 -30.90 -20.61
N THR A 369 -33.94 -30.39 -19.59
CA THR A 369 -33.57 -31.20 -18.41
C THR A 369 -34.68 -31.33 -17.36
N ILE A 370 -34.63 -32.33 -16.47
CA ILE A 370 -35.65 -32.52 -15.42
C ILE A 370 -35.57 -31.52 -14.25
N VAL A 371 -34.48 -30.75 -14.16
CA VAL A 371 -34.23 -29.78 -13.08
C VAL A 371 -33.80 -28.41 -13.61
N ARG A 372 -34.15 -27.33 -12.90
CA ARG A 372 -33.71 -25.96 -13.21
C ARG A 372 -32.82 -25.42 -12.09
N TYR A 373 -31.58 -25.06 -12.42
CA TYR A 373 -30.64 -24.52 -11.42
C TYR A 373 -31.05 -23.13 -10.91
N ASP A 374 -31.25 -22.99 -9.60
CA ASP A 374 -31.53 -21.72 -8.94
C ASP A 374 -30.23 -21.06 -8.49
N SER A 375 -29.66 -20.22 -9.37
CA SER A 375 -28.39 -19.54 -9.11
C SER A 375 -28.44 -18.54 -7.94
N ALA A 376 -29.60 -17.97 -7.64
CA ALA A 376 -29.76 -16.99 -6.56
C ALA A 376 -29.67 -17.67 -5.19
N ARG A 377 -30.38 -18.80 -5.02
CA ARG A 377 -30.35 -19.56 -3.76
C ARG A 377 -29.12 -20.45 -3.60
N SER A 378 -28.49 -20.83 -4.71
CA SER A 378 -27.23 -21.60 -4.72
C SER A 378 -25.97 -20.72 -4.58
N ALA A 379 -26.14 -19.40 -4.39
CA ALA A 379 -25.02 -18.47 -4.24
C ALA A 379 -24.14 -18.85 -3.05
N ARG A 380 -22.81 -18.76 -3.23
CA ARG A 380 -21.85 -19.03 -2.16
C ARG A 380 -21.98 -17.98 -1.06
N ARG A 381 -21.83 -18.40 0.20
CA ARG A 381 -21.60 -17.44 1.28
C ARG A 381 -20.16 -16.94 1.23
N LEU A 382 -20.03 -15.62 1.16
CA LEU A 382 -18.75 -14.91 1.27
C LEU A 382 -18.00 -15.34 2.54
N GLY A 383 -16.68 -15.49 2.42
CA GLY A 383 -15.77 -15.81 3.52
C GLY A 383 -15.77 -17.26 4.03
N LEU A 384 -16.71 -18.11 3.61
CA LEU A 384 -16.80 -19.52 4.08
C LEU A 384 -16.06 -20.53 3.20
N PHE A 385 -15.50 -20.12 2.06
CA PHE A 385 -14.77 -21.02 1.17
C PHE A 385 -13.26 -20.79 1.15
N HIS A 386 -12.75 -19.68 1.69
CA HIS A 386 -11.35 -19.30 1.53
C HIS A 386 -10.84 -18.52 2.74
N GLY A 387 -9.63 -18.85 3.21
CA GLY A 387 -8.94 -18.19 4.32
C GLY A 387 -7.90 -17.14 3.87
N ASN A 388 -8.05 -16.60 2.66
CA ASN A 388 -7.16 -15.59 2.07
C ASN A 388 -7.88 -14.24 2.01
N ALA A 389 -7.11 -13.15 2.09
CA ALA A 389 -7.66 -11.79 2.08
C ALA A 389 -8.29 -11.37 0.74
N LEU A 390 -7.82 -11.95 -0.37
CA LEU A 390 -8.29 -11.61 -1.72
C LEU A 390 -8.51 -12.87 -2.57
N MET A 391 -9.66 -12.96 -3.21
CA MET A 391 -9.95 -13.98 -4.20
C MET A 391 -10.50 -13.35 -5.48
N ILE A 392 -9.90 -13.68 -6.61
CA ILE A 392 -10.32 -13.26 -7.94
C ILE A 392 -10.80 -14.50 -8.68
N GLU A 393 -12.11 -14.56 -8.98
CA GLU A 393 -12.71 -15.60 -9.80
C GLU A 393 -13.06 -15.05 -11.17
N CYS A 394 -12.43 -15.60 -12.20
CA CYS A 394 -12.60 -15.23 -13.59
C CYS A 394 -13.38 -16.33 -14.31
N GLN A 395 -14.53 -15.97 -14.89
CA GLN A 395 -15.35 -16.86 -15.71
C GLN A 395 -15.28 -16.41 -17.17
N ILE A 396 -14.70 -17.28 -18.01
CA ILE A 396 -14.60 -17.05 -19.44
C ILE A 396 -15.96 -17.34 -20.07
N ASP A 397 -16.50 -16.35 -20.79
CA ASP A 397 -17.79 -16.41 -21.50
C ASP A 397 -17.61 -16.12 -23.00
N THR A 398 -18.66 -16.29 -23.81
CA THR A 398 -18.63 -15.97 -25.25
C THR A 398 -18.34 -14.49 -25.50
N ASP A 399 -18.87 -13.61 -24.66
CA ASP A 399 -18.83 -12.15 -24.86
C ASP A 399 -17.85 -11.39 -23.96
N GLY A 400 -16.97 -12.09 -23.28
CA GLY A 400 -15.93 -11.48 -22.46
C GLY A 400 -15.52 -12.31 -21.24
N LEU A 401 -15.06 -11.61 -20.20
CA LEU A 401 -14.64 -12.21 -18.95
C LEU A 401 -15.46 -11.63 -17.79
N TYR A 402 -16.24 -12.48 -17.11
CA TYR A 402 -16.90 -12.10 -15.86
C TYR A 402 -15.91 -12.26 -14.71
N VAL A 403 -15.71 -11.20 -13.94
CA VAL A 403 -14.78 -11.20 -12.83
C VAL A 403 -15.52 -10.90 -11.54
N GLN A 404 -15.28 -11.75 -10.56
CA GLN A 404 -15.79 -11.65 -9.22
C GLN A 404 -14.60 -11.56 -8.27
N ILE A 405 -14.52 -10.47 -7.51
CA ILE A 405 -13.49 -10.26 -6.51
C ILE A 405 -14.15 -10.32 -5.14
N SER A 406 -13.77 -11.32 -4.34
CA SER A 406 -14.15 -11.41 -2.92
C SER A 406 -12.96 -10.97 -2.07
N PHE A 407 -13.19 -10.08 -1.12
CA PHE A 407 -12.11 -9.47 -0.34
C PHE A 407 -12.51 -9.24 1.11
N ASP A 408 -11.50 -9.16 1.96
CA ASP A 408 -11.63 -8.84 3.38
C ASP A 408 -11.61 -7.31 3.57
N SER A 409 -12.75 -6.75 3.99
CA SER A 409 -12.90 -5.30 4.13
C SER A 409 -12.09 -4.68 5.27
N ALA A 410 -11.53 -5.49 6.17
CA ALA A 410 -10.54 -5.02 7.15
C ALA A 410 -9.11 -4.94 6.58
N VAL A 411 -8.86 -5.56 5.42
CA VAL A 411 -7.56 -5.56 4.73
C VAL A 411 -7.54 -4.59 3.57
N MET A 412 -8.61 -4.54 2.77
CA MET A 412 -8.75 -3.65 1.62
C MET A 412 -10.18 -3.15 1.52
N ASN A 413 -10.36 -1.88 1.22
CA ASN A 413 -11.67 -1.31 1.04
C ASN A 413 -12.17 -1.48 -0.42
N LYS A 414 -13.49 -1.39 -0.60
CA LYS A 414 -14.14 -1.61 -1.89
C LYS A 414 -13.63 -0.71 -3.02
N SER A 415 -13.29 0.54 -2.73
CA SER A 415 -12.77 1.49 -3.72
C SER A 415 -11.36 1.13 -4.22
N GLU A 416 -10.50 0.60 -3.35
CA GLU A 416 -9.20 0.04 -3.77
C GLU A 416 -9.40 -1.15 -4.71
N ILE A 417 -10.32 -2.05 -4.36
CA ILE A 417 -10.66 -3.21 -5.19
C ILE A 417 -11.17 -2.79 -6.56
N ILE A 418 -12.04 -1.77 -6.62
CA ILE A 418 -12.51 -1.23 -7.91
C ILE A 418 -11.32 -0.70 -8.72
N ARG A 419 -10.39 0.02 -8.11
CA ARG A 419 -9.22 0.57 -8.81
C ARG A 419 -8.28 -0.53 -9.31
N ILE A 420 -7.92 -1.49 -8.44
CA ILE A 420 -7.13 -2.68 -8.79
C ILE A 420 -7.79 -3.43 -9.96
N SER A 421 -9.12 -3.56 -9.94
CA SER A 421 -9.87 -4.25 -11.01
C SER A 421 -9.75 -3.57 -12.38
N GLN A 422 -9.72 -2.23 -12.39
CA GLN A 422 -9.58 -1.41 -13.61
C GLN A 422 -8.15 -1.45 -14.14
N GLN A 423 -7.15 -1.43 -13.25
CA GLN A 423 -5.74 -1.60 -13.60
C GLN A 423 -5.46 -3.01 -14.13
N LEU A 424 -6.02 -4.05 -13.49
CA LEU A 424 -5.95 -5.42 -13.98
C LEU A 424 -6.56 -5.55 -15.37
N GLU A 425 -7.75 -4.97 -15.59
CA GLU A 425 -8.39 -4.96 -16.91
C GLU A 425 -7.51 -4.27 -17.97
N GLN A 426 -6.89 -3.14 -17.62
CA GLN A 426 -5.99 -2.39 -18.50
C GLN A 426 -4.77 -3.23 -18.91
N ILE A 427 -4.17 -3.98 -17.98
CA ILE A 427 -3.04 -4.86 -18.27
C ILE A 427 -3.49 -6.06 -19.10
N VAL A 428 -4.62 -6.71 -18.76
CA VAL A 428 -5.16 -7.86 -19.51
C VAL A 428 -5.41 -7.49 -20.97
N GLN A 429 -6.01 -6.32 -21.24
CA GLN A 429 -6.25 -5.84 -22.60
C GLN A 429 -4.95 -5.64 -23.39
N GLN A 430 -3.90 -5.12 -22.75
CA GLN A 430 -2.60 -4.95 -23.40
C GLN A 430 -1.89 -6.27 -23.63
N VAL A 431 -1.75 -7.11 -22.61
CA VAL A 431 -1.04 -8.39 -22.71
C VAL A 431 -1.66 -9.31 -23.76
N CYS A 432 -3.00 -9.31 -23.86
CA CYS A 432 -3.71 -10.09 -24.87
C CYS A 432 -3.75 -9.42 -26.26
N GLY A 433 -3.27 -8.17 -26.38
CA GLY A 433 -3.25 -7.40 -27.63
C GLY A 433 -2.19 -7.88 -28.62
N GLY A 434 -2.56 -8.00 -29.91
CA GLY A 434 -1.70 -8.59 -30.93
C GLY A 434 -0.42 -7.83 -31.31
N LYS A 435 -0.23 -6.58 -30.85
CA LYS A 435 1.01 -5.79 -31.03
C LYS A 435 1.92 -5.82 -29.80
N SER A 436 1.47 -6.46 -28.72
CA SER A 436 2.10 -6.30 -27.41
C SER A 436 3.20 -7.31 -27.14
N GLN A 437 3.29 -8.40 -27.93
CA GLN A 437 4.26 -9.47 -27.71
C GLN A 437 5.71 -8.99 -27.73
N SER A 438 6.04 -7.97 -28.54
CA SER A 438 7.38 -7.37 -28.62
C SER A 438 7.60 -6.18 -27.70
N VAL A 439 6.58 -5.78 -26.92
CA VAL A 439 6.69 -4.68 -25.95
C VAL A 439 7.42 -5.21 -24.72
N LEU A 440 8.31 -4.40 -24.14
CA LEU A 440 8.99 -4.75 -22.89
C LEU A 440 8.02 -4.66 -21.71
N LEU A 441 8.20 -5.48 -20.67
CA LEU A 441 7.33 -5.43 -19.49
C LEU A 441 7.31 -4.04 -18.83
N ARG A 442 8.45 -3.34 -18.79
CA ARG A 442 8.53 -1.94 -18.29
C ARG A 442 7.66 -0.92 -19.04
N ASP A 443 7.27 -1.22 -20.27
CA ASP A 443 6.49 -0.32 -21.13
C ASP A 443 4.99 -0.65 -21.12
N VAL A 444 4.56 -1.66 -20.37
CA VAL A 444 3.14 -2.00 -20.17
C VAL A 444 2.49 -0.90 -19.33
N GLU A 445 1.42 -0.28 -19.85
CA GLU A 445 0.73 0.81 -19.17
C GLU A 445 -0.16 0.26 -18.04
N ILE A 446 0.14 0.59 -16.79
CA ILE A 446 -0.64 0.09 -15.64
C ILE A 446 -1.78 1.03 -15.26
N LEU A 447 -1.59 2.34 -15.48
CA LEU A 447 -2.58 3.34 -15.11
C LEU A 447 -3.85 3.13 -15.94
N SER A 448 -4.96 2.93 -15.25
CA SER A 448 -6.28 2.92 -15.86
C SER A 448 -6.68 4.33 -16.31
N ALA A 449 -7.71 4.43 -17.16
CA ALA A 449 -8.27 5.73 -17.53
C ALA A 449 -8.74 6.54 -16.31
N LYS A 450 -9.21 5.86 -15.26
CA LYS A 450 -9.61 6.50 -14.00
C LYS A 450 -8.40 7.02 -13.23
N ASP A 451 -7.31 6.26 -13.16
CA ASP A 451 -6.06 6.72 -12.54
C ASP A 451 -5.54 7.99 -13.21
N LEU A 452 -5.51 8.00 -14.55
CA LEU A 452 -5.08 9.18 -15.31
C LEU A 452 -5.98 10.39 -15.04
N GLN A 453 -7.31 10.19 -15.01
CA GLN A 453 -8.26 11.26 -14.70
C GLN A 453 -8.04 11.83 -13.30
N ASP A 454 -7.84 10.97 -12.31
CA ASP A 454 -7.64 11.38 -10.91
C ASP A 454 -6.31 12.13 -10.76
N LEU A 455 -5.21 11.61 -11.33
CA LEU A 455 -3.91 12.28 -11.32
C LEU A 455 -3.96 13.65 -12.01
N GLN A 456 -4.68 13.76 -13.13
CA GLN A 456 -4.94 15.03 -13.82
C GLN A 456 -5.73 16.00 -12.96
N GLN A 457 -6.74 15.50 -12.24
CA GLN A 457 -7.58 16.32 -11.36
C GLN A 457 -6.80 16.81 -10.15
N TRP A 458 -6.05 15.93 -9.48
CA TRP A 458 -5.27 16.26 -8.28
C TRP A 458 -4.11 17.22 -8.58
N ASN A 459 -3.53 17.12 -9.79
CA ASN A 459 -2.45 18.01 -10.25
C ASN A 459 -2.94 19.06 -11.27
N ALA A 460 -4.25 19.37 -11.27
CA ALA A 460 -4.82 20.31 -12.23
C ALA A 460 -4.31 21.74 -12.02
N GLU A 461 -4.21 22.14 -10.75
CA GLU A 461 -3.58 23.37 -10.30
C GLU A 461 -2.07 23.14 -10.22
N ARG A 462 -1.33 23.91 -11.01
CA ARG A 462 0.12 23.76 -11.11
C ARG A 462 0.81 24.78 -10.23
N PRO A 463 1.95 24.43 -9.61
CA PRO A 463 2.74 25.38 -8.85
C PRO A 463 3.07 26.65 -9.63
N VAL A 464 2.96 27.79 -8.97
CA VAL A 464 3.30 29.10 -9.54
C VAL A 464 4.68 29.52 -9.05
N LYS A 465 5.57 29.82 -9.99
CA LYS A 465 6.89 30.38 -9.66
C LYS A 465 6.78 31.86 -9.33
N ILE A 466 7.31 32.25 -8.18
CA ILE A 466 7.37 33.63 -7.72
C ILE A 466 8.78 34.17 -7.94
N ASN A 467 8.93 35.11 -8.87
CA ASN A 467 10.20 35.77 -9.19
C ASN A 467 10.35 37.07 -8.41
N ARG A 468 10.44 36.98 -7.08
CA ARG A 468 10.59 38.14 -6.19
C ARG A 468 11.63 37.89 -5.13
N PHE A 469 12.27 38.95 -4.64
CA PHE A 469 13.15 38.81 -3.50
C PHE A 469 12.36 38.75 -2.21
N VAL A 470 12.71 37.81 -1.32
CA VAL A 470 12.07 37.64 -0.01
C VAL A 470 12.01 38.93 0.82
N ASP A 471 13.05 39.75 0.84
CA ASP A 471 13.04 41.01 1.59
C ASP A 471 12.15 42.09 0.97
N GLU A 472 11.83 42.03 -0.33
CA GLU A 472 10.79 42.88 -0.92
C GLU A 472 9.40 42.50 -0.45
N ILE A 473 9.14 41.20 -0.32
CA ILE A 473 7.87 40.67 0.20
C ILE A 473 7.73 41.08 1.67
N ILE A 474 8.79 40.95 2.46
CA ILE A 474 8.79 41.40 3.87
C ILE A 474 8.62 42.92 3.95
N ALA A 475 9.21 43.69 3.03
CA ALA A 475 9.13 45.15 3.04
C ALA A 475 7.72 45.71 2.83
N GLU A 476 6.80 44.94 2.25
CA GLU A 476 5.38 45.29 2.20
C GLU A 476 4.81 45.48 3.61
N ASN A 477 5.23 44.65 4.57
CA ASN A 477 4.78 44.75 5.97
C ASN A 477 5.38 45.97 6.68
N PHE A 478 6.60 46.41 6.34
CA PHE A 478 7.19 47.65 6.89
C PHE A 478 6.36 48.87 6.55
N ARG A 479 5.88 48.95 5.30
CA ARG A 479 5.07 50.07 4.81
C ARG A 479 3.63 49.99 5.31
N ALA A 480 3.03 48.81 5.28
CA ALA A 480 1.62 48.63 5.63
C ALA A 480 1.36 48.68 7.14
N ARG A 481 2.32 48.21 7.97
CA ARG A 481 2.11 47.99 9.41
C ARG A 481 3.35 48.37 10.26
N PRO A 482 3.90 49.59 10.14
CA PRO A 482 5.15 49.98 10.80
C PRO A 482 5.11 49.89 12.34
N SER A 483 3.93 50.10 12.94
CA SER A 483 3.75 50.04 14.40
C SER A 483 3.40 48.65 14.93
N ALA A 484 3.19 47.66 14.05
CA ALA A 484 2.88 46.29 14.49
C ALA A 484 4.14 45.59 15.03
N PRO A 485 4.00 44.66 15.99
CA PRO A 485 5.13 43.91 16.53
C PRO A 485 5.70 42.95 15.47
N ALA A 486 7.00 43.04 15.22
CA ALA A 486 7.74 42.12 14.33
C ALA A 486 8.51 41.08 15.13
N ILE A 487 9.15 41.51 16.22
CA ILE A 487 9.92 40.63 17.12
C ILE A 487 9.46 40.88 18.54
N CYS A 488 9.21 39.79 19.26
CA CYS A 488 9.08 39.77 20.71
C CYS A 488 10.13 38.81 21.26
N SER A 489 11.13 39.33 21.97
CA SER A 489 12.31 38.55 22.36
C SER A 489 12.66 38.79 23.82
N TRP A 490 13.28 37.79 24.45
CA TRP A 490 13.80 37.91 25.81
C TRP A 490 14.81 39.07 25.98
N ASP A 491 15.47 39.50 24.91
CA ASP A 491 16.44 40.59 24.88
C ASP A 491 15.90 41.89 24.24
N GLY A 492 14.58 41.98 24.04
CA GLY A 492 13.86 43.20 23.69
C GLY A 492 13.00 43.09 22.43
N ASP A 493 11.93 43.88 22.41
CA ASP A 493 10.94 43.88 21.33
C ASP A 493 11.28 44.86 20.20
N LEU A 494 10.76 44.61 19.00
CA LEU A 494 10.85 45.52 17.86
C LEU A 494 9.53 45.54 17.07
N THR A 495 9.08 46.74 16.72
CA THR A 495 8.04 46.90 15.68
C THR A 495 8.61 46.69 14.28
N TYR A 496 7.75 46.48 13.29
CA TYR A 496 8.16 46.37 11.88
C TYR A 496 8.96 47.59 11.41
N GLY A 497 8.61 48.82 11.83
CA GLY A 497 9.34 50.04 11.48
C GLY A 497 10.72 50.13 12.17
N GLN A 498 10.82 49.72 13.44
CA GLN A 498 12.12 49.66 14.14
C GLN A 498 13.02 48.58 13.55
N PHE A 499 12.44 47.42 13.23
CA PHE A 499 13.14 46.30 12.60
C PHE A 499 13.67 46.68 11.22
N ASP A 500 12.88 47.38 10.40
CA ASP A 500 13.33 47.91 9.12
C ASP A 500 14.50 48.89 9.29
N ASN A 501 14.40 49.84 10.21
CA ASN A 501 15.44 50.84 10.46
C ASN A 501 16.78 50.20 10.84
N VAL A 502 16.78 49.33 11.86
CA VAL A 502 18.03 48.72 12.37
C VAL A 502 18.66 47.79 11.33
N THR A 503 17.85 47.04 10.57
CA THR A 503 18.35 46.13 9.53
C THR A 503 18.88 46.86 8.31
N THR A 504 18.24 47.96 7.89
CA THR A 504 18.72 48.81 6.80
C THR A 504 20.07 49.46 7.14
N ARG A 505 20.23 49.95 8.38
CA ARG A 505 21.50 50.54 8.84
C ARG A 505 22.62 49.50 8.90
N LEU A 506 22.32 48.29 9.38
CA LEU A 506 23.29 47.19 9.39
C LEU A 506 23.65 46.76 7.97
N ALA A 507 22.68 46.65 7.07
CA ALA A 507 22.92 46.33 5.66
C ALA A 507 23.85 47.37 4.99
N ALA A 508 23.60 48.67 5.20
CA ALA A 508 24.45 49.75 4.70
C ALA A 508 25.87 49.74 5.31
N HIS A 509 26.03 49.25 6.54
CA HIS A 509 27.34 49.04 7.13
C HIS A 509 28.06 47.85 6.49
N LEU A 510 27.35 46.73 6.25
CA LEU A 510 27.90 45.52 5.60
C LEU A 510 28.40 45.78 4.18
N THR A 511 27.71 46.61 3.39
CA THR A 511 28.14 46.95 2.02
C THR A 511 29.49 47.66 1.99
N LYS A 512 29.89 48.39 3.06
CA LYS A 512 31.24 48.99 3.19
C LYS A 512 32.35 47.95 3.29
N PHE A 513 32.03 46.75 3.77
CA PHE A 513 32.94 45.60 3.79
C PHE A 513 32.86 44.77 2.50
N GLY A 514 32.14 45.26 1.48
CA GLY A 514 31.97 44.59 0.20
C GLY A 514 30.96 43.45 0.21
N VAL A 515 30.14 43.32 1.26
CA VAL A 515 29.07 42.31 1.32
C VAL A 515 28.00 42.64 0.29
N GLY A 516 27.69 41.67 -0.56
CA GLY A 516 26.63 41.76 -1.55
C GLY A 516 26.47 40.45 -2.32
N ARG A 517 25.91 40.51 -3.54
CA ARG A 517 25.68 39.34 -4.41
C ARG A 517 26.91 38.43 -4.49
N GLY A 518 26.70 37.13 -4.25
CA GLY A 518 27.76 36.10 -4.29
C GLY A 518 28.50 35.90 -2.97
N PHE A 519 28.28 36.73 -1.94
CA PHE A 519 28.75 36.45 -0.59
C PHE A 519 27.79 35.47 0.11
N ILE A 520 28.37 34.58 0.92
CA ILE A 520 27.66 33.76 1.89
C ILE A 520 28.17 34.16 3.27
N VAL A 521 27.31 34.74 4.10
CA VAL A 521 27.65 35.30 5.41
C VAL A 521 27.12 34.41 6.53
N PRO A 522 28.00 33.74 7.30
CA PRO A 522 27.55 33.01 8.48
C PRO A 522 27.11 33.95 9.58
N LEU A 523 26.02 33.58 10.24
CA LEU A 523 25.43 34.29 11.37
C LEU A 523 25.64 33.42 12.61
N CYS A 524 26.62 33.77 13.42
CA CYS A 524 27.04 33.03 14.61
C CYS A 524 26.56 33.74 15.87
N PHE A 525 25.35 33.43 16.31
CA PHE A 525 24.72 34.04 17.48
C PHE A 525 24.03 32.97 18.33
N ARG A 526 23.89 33.22 19.64
CA ARG A 526 22.82 32.59 20.43
C ARG A 526 21.46 33.06 19.94
N ARG A 527 20.42 32.34 20.36
CA ARG A 527 19.03 32.75 20.14
C ARG A 527 18.73 34.11 20.76
N SER A 528 18.49 35.11 19.93
CA SER A 528 18.17 36.49 20.31
C SER A 528 17.59 37.27 19.14
N ARG A 529 17.09 38.49 19.36
CA ARG A 529 16.63 39.36 18.27
C ARG A 529 17.73 39.69 17.25
N TRP A 530 19.00 39.73 17.70
CA TRP A 530 20.15 40.08 16.86
C TRP A 530 20.42 39.09 15.74
N MET A 531 20.11 37.80 15.94
CA MET A 531 20.20 36.81 14.87
C MET A 531 19.36 37.21 13.66
N PHE A 532 18.12 37.66 13.89
CA PHE A 532 17.18 38.01 12.83
C PHE A 532 17.40 39.41 12.27
N ILE A 533 17.95 40.33 13.07
CA ILE A 533 18.48 41.60 12.57
C ILE A 533 19.62 41.34 11.58
N ALA A 534 20.58 40.49 11.94
CA ALA A 534 21.69 40.12 11.08
C ALA A 534 21.20 39.39 9.81
N MET A 535 20.24 38.48 9.95
CA MET A 535 19.61 37.78 8.83
C MET A 535 19.04 38.76 7.80
N LEU A 536 18.11 39.62 8.21
CA LEU A 536 17.46 40.52 7.26
C LEU A 536 18.44 41.56 6.69
N ALA A 537 19.41 42.02 7.49
CA ALA A 537 20.45 42.93 6.99
C ALA A 537 21.30 42.29 5.89
N VAL A 538 21.71 41.02 6.04
CA VAL A 538 22.45 40.28 5.00
C VAL A 538 21.59 40.12 3.75
N ILE A 539 20.33 39.70 3.88
CA ILE A 539 19.41 39.54 2.74
C ILE A 539 19.26 40.87 1.97
N LYS A 540 19.15 42.01 2.68
CA LYS A 540 19.06 43.35 2.07
C LYS A 540 20.30 43.78 1.28
N THR A 541 21.47 43.19 1.53
CA THR A 541 22.66 43.41 0.71
C THR A 541 22.69 42.55 -0.57
N GLY A 542 21.79 41.58 -0.69
CA GLY A 542 21.80 40.58 -1.78
C GLY A 542 22.77 39.43 -1.56
N ALA A 543 23.37 39.33 -0.36
CA ALA A 543 24.17 38.20 0.06
C ALA A 543 23.30 37.08 0.65
N ALA A 544 23.79 35.85 0.58
CA ALA A 544 23.18 34.69 1.23
C ALA A 544 23.62 34.60 2.69
N PHE A 545 22.83 33.93 3.53
CA PHE A 545 23.19 33.67 4.93
C PHE A 545 23.21 32.18 5.30
N VAL A 546 23.87 31.87 6.41
CA VAL A 546 23.85 30.55 7.07
C VAL A 546 23.68 30.76 8.56
N PHE A 547 22.66 30.15 9.17
CA PHE A 547 22.52 30.16 10.63
C PHE A 547 23.49 29.20 11.29
N LEU A 548 24.19 29.67 12.32
CA LEU A 548 25.08 28.87 13.14
C LEU A 548 24.93 29.24 14.61
N ASP A 549 24.86 28.20 15.44
CA ASP A 549 24.90 28.37 16.89
C ASP A 549 26.35 28.59 17.35
N GLU A 550 26.57 29.55 18.24
CA GLU A 550 27.91 29.84 18.76
C GLU A 550 28.47 28.73 19.68
N SER A 551 27.63 27.79 20.13
CA SER A 551 28.04 26.60 20.87
C SER A 551 28.61 25.49 19.98
N LEU A 552 28.53 25.61 18.65
CA LEU A 552 29.08 24.61 17.74
C LEU A 552 30.59 24.41 17.97
N PRO A 553 31.10 23.17 17.89
CA PRO A 553 32.54 22.94 17.97
C PRO A 553 33.31 23.72 16.88
N LEU A 554 34.44 24.32 17.25
CA LEU A 554 35.27 25.10 16.31
C LEU A 554 35.68 24.30 15.07
N ALA A 555 35.91 22.99 15.20
CA ALA A 555 36.21 22.11 14.08
C ALA A 555 35.05 22.07 13.07
N ARG A 556 33.80 21.98 13.55
CA ARG A 556 32.60 21.97 12.72
C ARG A 556 32.36 23.32 12.03
N MET A 557 32.56 24.42 12.76
CA MET A 557 32.48 25.76 12.16
C MET A 557 33.54 25.95 11.07
N ARG A 558 34.77 25.48 11.28
CA ARG A 558 35.84 25.52 10.27
C ARG A 558 35.46 24.77 9.00
N GLU A 559 34.87 23.58 9.12
CA GLU A 559 34.39 22.82 7.96
C GLU A 559 33.35 23.60 7.17
N ILE A 560 32.34 24.16 7.84
CA ILE A 560 31.27 24.93 7.21
C ILE A 560 31.84 26.17 6.52
N PHE A 561 32.69 26.94 7.21
CA PHE A 561 33.31 28.14 6.64
C PHE A 561 34.17 27.83 5.42
N SER A 562 34.88 26.70 5.43
CA SER A 562 35.64 26.25 4.28
C SER A 562 34.74 25.89 3.09
N GLN A 563 33.61 25.22 3.32
CA GLN A 563 32.70 24.81 2.24
C GLN A 563 32.03 26.01 1.55
N ILE A 564 31.65 27.03 2.32
CA ILE A 564 31.01 28.24 1.79
C ILE A 564 31.99 29.34 1.38
N ALA A 565 33.30 29.09 1.49
CA ALA A 565 34.36 30.07 1.29
C ALA A 565 34.10 31.39 2.06
N ALA A 566 33.76 31.27 3.35
CA ALA A 566 33.36 32.40 4.19
C ALA A 566 34.46 33.47 4.26
N ARG A 567 34.15 34.69 3.82
CA ARG A 567 35.07 35.85 3.89
C ARG A 567 34.83 36.71 5.12
N ILE A 568 33.57 36.78 5.54
CA ILE A 568 33.07 37.59 6.64
C ILE A 568 32.11 36.77 7.48
N VAL A 569 32.09 36.99 8.79
CA VAL A 569 31.14 36.40 9.73
C VAL A 569 30.53 37.48 10.61
N LEU A 570 29.22 37.38 10.84
CA LEU A 570 28.50 38.20 11.81
C LEU A 570 28.31 37.42 13.10
N THR A 571 28.61 38.04 14.22
CA THR A 571 28.59 37.35 15.51
C THR A 571 28.35 38.28 16.70
N SER A 572 28.29 37.73 17.92
CA SER A 572 28.29 38.47 19.18
C SER A 572 29.71 38.89 19.60
N LYS A 573 29.85 39.96 20.39
CA LYS A 573 31.12 40.37 21.01
C LYS A 573 31.76 39.22 21.80
N ARG A 574 30.92 38.38 22.42
CA ARG A 574 31.34 37.20 23.18
C ARG A 574 31.99 36.14 22.28
N ALA A 575 31.32 35.76 21.19
CA ALA A 575 31.79 34.73 20.28
C ALA A 575 32.96 35.16 19.39
N HIS A 576 33.18 36.48 19.23
CA HIS A 576 34.32 37.05 18.49
C HIS A 576 35.68 36.45 18.91
N SER A 577 35.92 36.30 20.21
CA SER A 577 37.19 35.76 20.74
C SER A 577 37.44 34.28 20.40
N ASN A 578 36.38 33.49 20.23
CA ASN A 578 36.49 32.09 19.84
C ASN A 578 36.62 31.94 18.33
N LEU A 579 35.90 32.75 17.56
CA LEU A 579 35.95 32.74 16.09
C LEU A 579 37.25 33.30 15.55
N SER A 580 37.89 34.26 16.22
CA SER A 580 39.21 34.79 15.85
C SER A 580 40.33 33.74 15.92
N LYS A 581 40.12 32.61 16.60
CA LYS A 581 41.03 31.44 16.57
C LYS A 581 40.98 30.68 15.24
N LEU A 582 40.01 30.96 14.37
CA LEU A 582 39.90 30.38 13.04
C LEU A 582 40.65 31.27 12.05
N SER A 583 41.83 30.82 11.61
CA SER A 583 42.68 31.53 10.63
C SER A 583 42.06 31.67 9.24
N THR A 584 40.90 31.07 8.99
CA THR A 584 40.21 31.05 7.69
C THR A 584 39.36 32.29 7.40
N ILE A 585 39.14 33.18 8.37
CA ILE A 585 38.21 34.32 8.27
C ILE A 585 38.97 35.65 8.29
N HIS A 586 38.62 36.55 7.37
CA HIS A 586 39.30 37.83 7.22
C HIS A 586 38.62 38.95 8.03
N THR A 587 37.30 38.89 8.21
CA THR A 587 36.52 39.92 8.90
C THR A 587 35.48 39.31 9.83
N ILE A 588 35.51 39.68 11.12
CA ILE A 588 34.52 39.28 12.13
C ILE A 588 33.83 40.54 12.64
N ILE A 589 32.52 40.67 12.38
CA ILE A 589 31.73 41.84 12.81
C ILE A 589 30.87 41.45 14.01
N ALA A 590 31.09 42.15 15.13
CA ALA A 590 30.26 42.00 16.32
C ALA A 590 29.02 42.91 16.22
N ALA A 591 27.83 42.32 16.11
CA ALA A 591 26.56 43.03 15.85
C ALA A 591 25.48 42.65 16.88
N ASP A 592 25.79 42.77 18.18
CA ASP A 592 24.92 42.42 19.31
C ASP A 592 24.54 43.61 20.22
N SER A 593 24.83 44.82 19.77
CA SER A 593 24.47 46.08 20.43
C SER A 593 24.45 47.20 19.41
N GLU A 594 23.65 48.25 19.60
CA GLU A 594 23.63 49.40 18.67
C GLU A 594 24.93 50.23 18.69
N THR A 595 25.93 49.89 19.51
CA THR A 595 27.20 50.64 19.60
C THR A 595 27.98 50.75 18.28
N TRP A 596 27.80 49.84 17.31
CA TRP A 596 28.37 49.99 15.96
C TRP A 596 27.73 51.14 15.16
N LEU A 597 26.56 51.62 15.58
CA LEU A 597 25.86 52.76 14.97
C LEU A 597 26.40 54.12 15.43
N GLU A 598 27.02 54.19 16.61
CA GLU A 598 27.54 55.45 17.18
C GLU A 598 28.90 55.84 16.60
N ASN A 599 29.72 54.85 16.22
CA ASN A 599 31.06 55.05 15.64
C ASN A 599 31.05 55.33 14.14
N ASP A 600 29.92 55.17 13.47
CA ASP A 600 29.83 55.26 12.02
C ASP A 600 28.96 56.47 11.62
N ARG A 601 29.38 57.25 10.61
CA ARG A 601 28.60 58.39 10.05
C ARG A 601 27.33 57.92 9.29
N VAL A 602 26.75 56.79 9.69
CA VAL A 602 25.59 56.09 9.12
C VAL A 602 24.28 56.80 9.46
N SER A 603 24.30 57.81 10.32
CA SER A 603 23.16 58.68 10.64
C SER A 603 22.57 59.45 9.44
N ARG A 604 23.20 59.41 8.26
CA ARG A 604 22.69 60.03 7.02
C ARG A 604 21.78 59.16 6.17
N TYR A 605 21.69 57.85 6.40
CA TYR A 605 20.71 57.00 5.72
C TYR A 605 19.40 57.03 6.49
N SER A 606 18.58 58.06 6.25
CA SER A 606 17.19 58.07 6.73
C SER A 606 16.36 57.12 5.87
N CYS A 607 15.35 56.47 6.46
CA CYS A 607 14.39 55.58 5.79
C CYS A 607 13.60 56.21 4.61
N ALA A 608 13.90 57.46 4.22
CA ALA A 608 13.13 58.25 3.27
C ALA A 608 13.59 58.10 1.81
N GLU A 609 14.79 57.58 1.54
CA GLU A 609 15.26 57.27 0.18
C GLU A 609 15.44 55.75 0.04
N GLU A 610 14.79 55.14 -0.95
CA GLU A 610 14.97 53.72 -1.30
C GLU A 610 16.40 53.50 -1.84
N VAL A 611 17.38 53.39 -0.93
CA VAL A 611 18.74 53.00 -1.29
C VAL A 611 18.70 51.51 -1.63
N ASN A 612 18.82 51.18 -2.93
CA ASN A 612 18.96 49.80 -3.36
C ASN A 612 20.33 49.25 -2.94
N LEU A 613 20.38 48.62 -1.78
CA LEU A 613 21.59 48.03 -1.19
C LEU A 613 22.01 46.70 -1.85
N ARG A 614 21.15 46.06 -2.65
CA ARG A 614 21.45 44.79 -3.34
C ARG A 614 22.29 44.95 -4.61
N GLY A 615 22.43 46.17 -5.13
CA GLY A 615 23.10 46.46 -6.40
C GLY A 615 22.29 46.07 -7.64
N ALA A 616 22.62 46.65 -8.80
CA ALA A 616 21.79 46.60 -10.03
C ALA A 616 21.76 45.24 -10.77
N ILE A 617 22.54 44.25 -10.35
CA ILE A 617 22.74 42.98 -11.09
C ILE A 617 22.12 41.77 -10.35
N SER A 618 21.45 41.97 -9.22
CA SER A 618 20.87 40.86 -8.44
C SER A 618 19.61 40.29 -9.09
N THR A 619 19.35 39.00 -8.89
CA THR A 619 18.16 38.29 -9.41
C THR A 619 17.50 37.43 -8.33
N PRO A 620 16.17 37.19 -8.37
CA PRO A 620 15.52 36.25 -7.43
C PRO A 620 16.03 34.80 -7.50
N GLU A 621 16.80 34.44 -8.53
CA GLU A 621 17.49 33.15 -8.59
C GLU A 621 18.75 33.11 -7.73
N ASP A 622 19.19 34.23 -7.16
CA ASP A 622 20.32 34.27 -6.25
C ASP A 622 20.01 33.50 -4.96
N THR A 623 21.07 32.98 -4.34
CA THR A 623 20.96 32.20 -3.10
C THR A 623 20.49 33.10 -1.97
N LEU A 624 19.42 32.67 -1.29
CA LEU A 624 18.89 33.31 -0.08
C LEU A 624 19.62 32.78 1.16
N TYR A 625 19.64 31.45 1.31
CA TYR A 625 20.32 30.80 2.43
C TYR A 625 20.89 29.44 2.04
N ILE A 626 21.80 28.95 2.87
CA ILE A 626 22.28 27.57 2.81
C ILE A 626 22.00 26.88 4.15
N ALA A 627 21.29 25.76 4.09
CA ALA A 627 21.01 24.92 5.25
C ALA A 627 21.89 23.67 5.21
N PHE A 628 22.58 23.37 6.30
CA PHE A 628 23.47 22.21 6.37
C PHE A 628 22.76 21.01 6.98
N THR A 629 22.67 19.92 6.23
CA THR A 629 22.10 18.65 6.70
C THR A 629 23.19 17.66 7.10
N SER A 630 22.84 16.67 7.93
CA SER A 630 23.72 15.55 8.25
C SER A 630 23.93 14.69 7.00
N GLY A 631 25.14 14.71 6.45
CA GLY A 631 25.47 13.85 5.32
C GLY A 631 25.65 12.39 5.77
N SER A 632 25.16 11.46 4.96
CA SER A 632 25.44 10.01 5.08
C SER A 632 26.94 9.65 5.18
N THR A 633 27.82 10.54 4.72
CA THR A 633 29.29 10.40 4.76
C THR A 633 29.93 11.05 6.00
N GLY A 634 29.12 11.53 6.96
CA GLY A 634 29.57 12.26 8.15
C GLY A 634 29.91 13.74 7.91
N LYS A 635 30.20 14.14 6.68
CA LYS A 635 30.43 15.55 6.31
C LYS A 635 29.09 16.30 6.14
N PRO A 636 28.98 17.56 6.64
CA PRO A 636 27.79 18.37 6.44
C PRO A 636 27.59 18.66 4.96
N LYS A 637 26.34 18.63 4.48
CA LYS A 637 25.99 18.95 3.08
C LYS A 637 25.17 20.23 3.07
N GLY A 638 25.65 21.26 2.38
CA GLY A 638 24.93 22.54 2.26
C GLY A 638 23.89 22.49 1.15
N VAL A 639 22.61 22.60 1.51
CA VAL A 639 21.49 22.73 0.57
C VAL A 639 21.29 24.20 0.23
N VAL A 640 21.27 24.53 -1.05
CA VAL A 640 21.22 25.91 -1.55
C VAL A 640 19.79 26.32 -1.91
N ILE A 641 19.22 27.26 -1.19
CA ILE A 641 17.85 27.77 -1.40
C ILE A 641 17.90 29.18 -1.99
N THR A 642 17.06 29.47 -2.99
CA THR A 642 17.03 30.77 -3.67
C THR A 642 15.92 31.65 -3.12
N HIS A 643 15.97 32.95 -3.44
CA HIS A 643 14.85 33.84 -3.12
C HIS A 643 13.57 33.37 -3.82
N SER A 644 13.64 32.98 -5.09
CA SER A 644 12.49 32.54 -5.88
C SER A 644 11.89 31.24 -5.34
N SER A 645 12.72 30.26 -4.97
CA SER A 645 12.20 28.98 -4.46
C SER A 645 11.49 29.17 -3.12
N TYR A 646 12.08 29.98 -2.23
CA TYR A 646 11.48 30.29 -0.93
C TYR A 646 10.25 31.19 -1.06
N ALA A 647 10.27 32.20 -1.94
CA ALA A 647 9.10 33.05 -2.21
C ALA A 647 7.93 32.24 -2.76
N SER A 648 8.21 31.26 -3.63
CA SER A 648 7.19 30.38 -4.21
C SER A 648 6.52 29.51 -3.15
N VAL A 649 7.31 28.86 -2.29
CA VAL A 649 6.76 28.00 -1.23
C VAL A 649 6.03 28.81 -0.16
N SER A 650 6.61 29.94 0.26
CA SER A 650 6.10 30.73 1.38
C SER A 650 4.73 31.34 1.12
N LEU A 651 4.49 31.82 -0.10
CA LEU A 651 3.19 32.33 -0.50
C LEU A 651 2.16 31.21 -0.70
N ALA A 652 2.59 30.03 -1.17
CA ALA A 652 1.71 28.88 -1.38
C ALA A 652 1.26 28.24 -0.06
N HIS A 653 2.16 28.07 0.92
CA HIS A 653 1.85 27.37 2.16
C HIS A 653 1.22 28.25 3.25
N LYS A 654 1.24 29.59 3.11
CA LYS A 654 0.73 30.54 4.11
C LYS A 654 -0.74 30.28 4.48
N GLY A 655 -1.60 30.14 3.46
CA GLY A 655 -3.03 29.88 3.62
C GLY A 655 -3.31 28.54 4.31
N PRO A 656 -2.87 27.40 3.75
CA PRO A 656 -3.04 26.08 4.36
C PRO A 656 -2.52 25.98 5.81
N MET A 657 -1.38 26.62 6.10
CA MET A 657 -0.81 26.68 7.45
C MET A 657 -1.61 27.53 8.43
N GLY A 658 -2.49 28.41 7.93
CA GLY A 658 -3.24 29.36 8.75
C GLY A 658 -2.34 30.38 9.43
N ILE A 659 -1.21 30.75 8.82
CA ILE A 659 -0.33 31.80 9.34
C ILE A 659 -0.65 33.13 8.66
N ASP A 660 -0.85 34.15 9.48
CA ASP A 660 -1.24 35.48 9.01
C ASP A 660 -0.60 36.60 9.84
N HIS A 661 -0.98 37.82 9.51
CA HIS A 661 -0.42 39.03 10.10
C HIS A 661 -0.79 39.23 11.59
N THR A 662 -1.72 38.45 12.12
CA THR A 662 -2.07 38.45 13.54
C THR A 662 -1.23 37.45 14.32
N SER A 663 -0.56 36.51 13.64
CA SER A 663 0.16 35.37 14.23
C SER A 663 1.30 35.80 15.16
N ARG A 664 1.45 35.08 16.28
CA ARG A 664 2.61 35.15 17.18
C ARG A 664 3.29 33.80 17.18
N VAL A 665 4.36 33.69 16.40
CA VAL A 665 5.02 32.42 16.06
C VAL A 665 6.21 32.20 16.98
N LEU A 666 6.23 31.08 17.69
CA LEU A 666 7.38 30.67 18.48
C LEU A 666 8.56 30.30 17.58
N HIS A 667 9.73 30.90 17.81
CA HIS A 667 10.97 30.47 17.21
C HIS A 667 11.65 29.43 18.11
N PHE A 668 11.43 28.15 17.83
CA PHE A 668 11.89 27.00 18.64
C PHE A 668 13.05 26.24 17.99
N ALA A 669 12.98 26.01 16.68
CA ALA A 669 13.89 25.12 15.96
C ALA A 669 15.37 25.49 16.15
N SER A 670 16.24 24.47 16.18
CA SER A 670 17.69 24.67 16.18
C SER A 670 18.14 25.23 14.83
N TYR A 671 19.16 26.09 14.86
CA TYR A 671 19.80 26.65 13.66
C TYR A 671 20.42 25.60 12.73
N SER A 672 20.60 24.36 13.20
CA SER A 672 21.03 23.25 12.37
C SER A 672 19.93 22.67 11.47
N PHE A 673 18.67 23.07 11.68
CA PHE A 673 17.54 22.66 10.85
C PHE A 673 16.99 23.87 10.10
N ASP A 674 16.61 23.64 8.84
CA ASP A 674 15.89 24.59 7.99
C ASP A 674 14.55 25.03 8.56
N ALA A 675 13.95 24.25 9.46
CA ALA A 675 12.81 24.66 10.29
C ALA A 675 13.02 26.04 10.95
N SER A 676 14.24 26.39 11.38
CA SER A 676 14.53 27.72 11.93
C SER A 676 14.46 28.85 10.88
N ASN A 677 14.85 28.56 9.64
CA ASN A 677 14.68 29.48 8.51
C ASN A 677 13.19 29.65 8.21
N PHE A 678 12.44 28.54 8.22
CA PHE A 678 10.99 28.54 8.04
C PHE A 678 10.26 29.39 9.08
N GLU A 679 10.49 29.12 10.37
CA GLU A 679 9.88 29.84 11.49
C GLU A 679 10.12 31.34 11.36
N ALA A 680 11.33 31.78 11.00
CA ALA A 680 11.65 33.20 10.87
C ALA A 680 11.09 33.83 9.60
N LEU A 681 11.46 33.31 8.42
CA LEU A 681 11.16 33.95 7.14
C LEU A 681 9.66 33.92 6.83
N THR A 682 8.97 32.81 7.08
CA THR A 682 7.51 32.72 6.83
C THR A 682 6.74 33.63 7.78
N THR A 683 7.19 33.80 9.03
CA THR A 683 6.61 34.78 9.97
C THR A 683 6.70 36.20 9.43
N PHE A 684 7.88 36.63 8.98
CA PHE A 684 8.06 37.99 8.46
C PHE A 684 7.34 38.23 7.13
N ILE A 685 7.27 37.20 6.26
CA ILE A 685 6.46 37.26 5.02
C ILE A 685 4.97 37.36 5.36
N ALA A 686 4.52 36.67 6.41
CA ALA A 686 3.13 36.72 6.83
C ALA A 686 2.71 38.06 7.43
N GLY A 687 3.67 38.89 7.87
CA GLY A 687 3.41 40.10 8.65
C GLY A 687 3.17 39.81 10.13
N ALA A 688 3.58 38.64 10.60
CA ALA A 688 3.38 38.11 11.94
C ALA A 688 4.49 38.57 12.91
N CYS A 689 4.37 38.24 14.20
CA CYS A 689 5.38 38.50 15.21
C CYS A 689 6.19 37.24 15.54
N LEU A 690 7.51 37.31 15.46
CA LEU A 690 8.42 36.23 15.85
C LEU A 690 8.72 36.30 17.35
N CYS A 691 8.37 35.26 18.09
CA CYS A 691 8.50 35.15 19.54
C CYS A 691 9.75 34.32 19.88
N ILE A 692 10.76 34.95 20.47
CA ILE A 692 12.10 34.38 20.62
C ILE A 692 12.42 34.16 22.11
N PRO A 693 12.40 32.91 22.60
CA PRO A 693 12.82 32.60 23.96
C PRO A 693 14.35 32.67 24.10
N SER A 694 14.85 32.83 25.31
CA SER A 694 16.27 32.55 25.58
C SER A 694 16.56 31.06 25.45
N GLU A 695 17.81 30.66 25.22
CA GLU A 695 18.19 29.24 25.21
C GLU A 695 17.82 28.53 26.52
N ALA A 696 18.06 29.18 27.66
CA ALA A 696 17.74 28.62 28.96
C ALA A 696 16.23 28.38 29.14
N MET A 697 15.39 29.30 28.66
CA MET A 697 13.93 29.15 28.68
C MET A 697 13.49 28.02 27.75
N ARG A 698 14.04 27.97 26.53
CA ARG A 698 13.73 26.93 25.55
C ARG A 698 14.05 25.52 26.05
N ASP A 699 15.18 25.36 26.74
CA ASP A 699 15.71 24.04 27.13
C ASP A 699 15.17 23.54 28.47
N ASN A 700 14.83 24.44 29.41
CA ASN A 700 14.44 24.04 30.78
C ASN A 700 12.93 24.16 31.05
N ASP A 701 12.23 25.13 30.45
CA ASP A 701 10.79 25.33 30.69
C ASP A 701 10.12 26.02 29.49
N LEU A 702 9.86 25.22 28.46
CA LEU A 702 9.28 25.68 27.21
C LEU A 702 7.85 26.20 27.36
N GLY A 703 7.05 25.61 28.28
CA GLY A 703 5.67 26.02 28.54
C GLY A 703 5.60 27.43 29.10
N THR A 704 6.40 27.73 30.12
CA THR A 704 6.51 29.08 30.68
C THR A 704 6.98 30.08 29.62
N ALA A 705 7.96 29.70 28.79
CA ALA A 705 8.45 30.56 27.72
C ALA A 705 7.38 30.93 26.68
N ILE A 706 6.57 29.95 26.28
CA ILE A 706 5.46 30.15 25.33
C ILE A 706 4.43 31.13 25.90
N ASN A 707 4.08 30.95 27.17
CA ASN A 707 3.11 31.80 27.85
C ASN A 707 3.62 33.23 28.06
N GLU A 708 4.86 33.42 28.53
CA GLU A 708 5.43 34.75 28.73
C GLU A 708 5.52 35.54 27.42
N LEU A 709 5.92 34.87 26.34
CA LEU A 709 5.98 35.47 25.01
C LEU A 709 4.59 35.59 24.36
N GLN A 710 3.54 35.05 24.97
CA GLN A 710 2.19 34.97 24.40
C GLN A 710 2.23 34.40 22.97
N ALA A 711 3.08 33.40 22.73
CA ALA A 711 3.13 32.71 21.46
C ALA A 711 1.85 31.87 21.32
N TYR A 712 1.20 31.96 20.17
CA TYR A 712 -0.02 31.18 19.92
C TYR A 712 0.06 30.27 18.70
N TYR A 713 1.12 30.40 17.91
CA TYR A 713 1.44 29.52 16.78
C TYR A 713 2.79 28.86 17.05
N MET A 714 2.86 27.54 16.92
CA MET A 714 4.11 26.79 17.08
C MET A 714 4.27 25.73 15.99
N PHE A 715 5.53 25.50 15.59
CA PHE A 715 5.92 24.38 14.74
C PHE A 715 6.83 23.45 15.55
N LEU A 716 6.37 22.23 15.83
CA LEU A 716 7.09 21.27 16.66
C LEU A 716 7.11 19.89 16.00
N THR A 717 8.14 19.09 16.28
CA THR A 717 8.06 17.66 15.97
C THR A 717 7.13 16.95 16.95
N PRO A 718 6.54 15.80 16.59
CA PRO A 718 5.80 14.95 17.53
C PRO A 718 6.59 14.68 18.82
N THR A 719 7.89 14.42 18.72
CA THR A 719 8.74 14.20 19.90
C THR A 719 8.76 15.37 20.86
N VAL A 720 8.82 16.60 20.36
CA VAL A 720 8.84 17.79 21.22
C VAL A 720 7.43 18.14 21.69
N SER A 721 6.40 18.01 20.84
CA SER A 721 5.02 18.34 21.25
C SER A 721 4.52 17.45 22.39
N ARG A 722 4.99 16.20 22.48
CA ARG A 722 4.70 15.29 23.61
C ARG A 722 5.31 15.71 24.95
N LEU A 723 6.25 16.66 24.97
CA LEU A 723 6.79 17.22 26.22
C LEU A 723 5.87 18.28 26.85
N LEU A 724 4.82 18.70 26.14
CA LEU A 724 3.87 19.71 26.56
C LEU A 724 2.46 19.12 26.63
N THR A 725 1.62 19.70 27.47
CA THR A 725 0.18 19.50 27.45
C THR A 725 -0.52 20.79 27.01
N PRO A 726 -1.75 20.73 26.45
CA PRO A 726 -2.52 21.93 26.14
C PRO A 726 -2.74 22.86 27.35
N ALA A 727 -2.75 22.31 28.57
CA ALA A 727 -2.88 23.07 29.81
C ALA A 727 -1.60 23.86 30.16
N ASP A 728 -0.43 23.39 29.72
CA ASP A 728 0.85 24.08 29.95
C ASP A 728 0.99 25.32 29.03
N VAL A 729 0.28 25.34 27.90
CA VAL A 729 0.40 26.38 26.86
C VAL A 729 -0.95 26.92 26.39
N PRO A 730 -1.80 27.48 27.29
CA PRO A 730 -3.15 27.90 26.97
C PRO A 730 -3.23 29.04 25.94
N SER A 731 -2.14 29.76 25.68
CA SER A 731 -2.09 30.78 24.63
C SER A 731 -2.09 30.17 23.23
N VAL A 732 -1.70 28.90 23.06
CA VAL A 732 -1.57 28.25 21.76
C VAL A 732 -2.93 27.96 21.13
N LYS A 733 -3.08 28.39 19.87
CA LYS A 733 -4.27 28.17 19.04
C LYS A 733 -3.99 27.28 17.85
N THR A 734 -2.75 27.28 17.35
CA THR A 734 -2.35 26.48 16.18
C THR A 734 -1.06 25.74 16.48
N LEU A 735 -1.08 24.42 16.28
CA LEU A 735 0.09 23.56 16.32
C LEU A 735 0.29 22.96 14.93
N LEU A 736 1.34 23.42 14.26
CA LEU A 736 1.86 22.76 13.07
C LEU A 736 2.85 21.68 13.49
N THR A 737 2.68 20.46 13.00
CA THR A 737 3.55 19.32 13.35
C THR A 737 4.18 18.73 12.09
N GLY A 738 5.47 18.39 12.14
CA GLY A 738 6.17 17.81 11.00
C GLY A 738 7.57 17.31 11.35
N GLY A 739 8.26 16.74 10.36
CA GLY A 739 9.64 16.23 10.49
C GLY A 739 9.75 14.80 11.07
N GLU A 740 8.66 14.23 11.60
CA GLU A 740 8.57 12.83 12.03
C GLU A 740 7.16 12.29 11.71
N ILE A 741 6.99 10.97 11.74
CA ILE A 741 5.68 10.33 11.56
C ILE A 741 4.74 10.76 12.70
N ILE A 742 3.56 11.27 12.33
CA ILE A 742 2.51 11.66 13.27
C ILE A 742 1.59 10.46 13.54
N THR A 743 1.41 10.15 14.82
CA THR A 743 0.55 9.04 15.26
C THR A 743 -0.87 9.50 15.56
N LYS A 744 -1.82 8.54 15.58
CA LYS A 744 -3.20 8.80 16.02
C LYS A 744 -3.26 9.37 17.44
N SER A 745 -2.38 8.92 18.34
CA SER A 745 -2.28 9.47 19.70
C SER A 745 -1.87 10.94 19.69
N ASP A 746 -0.91 11.34 18.85
CA ASP A 746 -0.48 12.73 18.76
C ASP A 746 -1.64 13.64 18.30
N ILE A 747 -2.39 13.21 17.28
CA ILE A 747 -3.55 13.93 16.74
C ILE A 747 -4.62 14.07 17.82
N SER A 748 -5.10 12.95 18.37
CA SER A 748 -6.22 12.94 19.32
C SER A 748 -5.94 13.71 20.61
N PHE A 749 -4.67 13.83 21.00
CA PHE A 749 -4.22 14.56 22.17
C PHE A 749 -4.31 16.08 21.97
N TRP A 750 -3.94 16.60 20.79
CA TRP A 750 -3.88 18.04 20.53
C TRP A 750 -5.10 18.59 19.79
N SER A 751 -5.69 17.86 18.84
CA SER A 751 -6.70 18.35 17.89
C SER A 751 -7.98 18.89 18.52
N LYS A 752 -8.28 18.49 19.76
CA LYS A 752 -9.44 18.99 20.52
C LYS A 752 -9.21 20.36 21.17
N HIS A 753 -7.97 20.80 21.25
CA HIS A 753 -7.57 22.00 21.98
C HIS A 753 -7.01 23.09 21.06
N VAL A 754 -6.42 22.70 19.93
CA VAL A 754 -5.78 23.60 18.98
C VAL A 754 -6.13 23.22 17.54
N HIS A 755 -5.96 24.14 16.60
CA HIS A 755 -5.91 23.84 15.17
C HIS A 755 -4.65 23.01 14.90
N PHE A 756 -4.80 21.69 14.92
CA PHE A 756 -3.72 20.74 14.66
C PHE A 756 -3.54 20.56 13.16
N LYS A 757 -2.33 20.77 12.67
CA LYS A 757 -1.97 20.74 11.25
C LYS A 757 -0.74 19.87 11.06
N ILE A 758 -0.68 19.14 9.94
CA ILE A 758 0.52 18.36 9.57
C ILE A 758 1.23 19.06 8.42
N ALA A 759 2.56 19.09 8.47
CA ALA A 759 3.43 19.59 7.42
C ALA A 759 4.51 18.56 7.07
N TYR A 760 4.87 18.54 5.81
CA TYR A 760 5.98 17.76 5.28
C TYR A 760 6.81 18.60 4.30
N GLY A 761 8.12 18.40 4.34
CA GLY A 761 9.01 18.91 3.32
C GLY A 761 10.47 18.57 3.63
N PRO A 762 11.24 18.14 2.63
CA PRO A 762 12.68 18.02 2.75
C PRO A 762 13.36 19.39 2.62
N THR A 763 14.59 19.49 3.12
CA THR A 763 15.38 20.73 3.06
C THR A 763 15.63 21.21 1.64
N GLU A 764 15.77 20.29 0.70
CA GLU A 764 15.94 20.55 -0.72
C GLU A 764 14.73 21.22 -1.38
N CYS A 765 13.57 21.22 -0.70
CA CYS A 765 12.32 21.82 -1.19
C CYS A 765 11.86 23.03 -0.36
N SER A 766 12.82 23.78 0.20
CA SER A 766 12.56 25.01 0.94
C SER A 766 11.69 24.79 2.19
N ALA A 767 12.05 23.78 2.99
CA ALA A 767 11.50 23.38 4.29
C ALA A 767 10.12 22.72 4.30
N ILE A 768 9.05 23.36 3.80
CA ILE A 768 7.68 22.77 3.86
C ILE A 768 6.95 22.94 2.54
N CYS A 769 6.73 21.85 1.83
CA CYS A 769 6.12 21.79 0.51
C CYS A 769 4.85 20.94 0.43
N ALA A 770 4.37 20.42 1.56
CA ALA A 770 3.07 19.78 1.68
C ALA A 770 2.44 20.09 3.05
N VAL A 771 1.12 20.30 3.08
CA VAL A 771 0.37 20.63 4.29
C VAL A 771 -0.98 19.89 4.29
N LEU A 772 -1.33 19.33 5.44
CA LEU A 772 -2.68 18.88 5.76
C LEU A 772 -3.29 19.88 6.76
N PRO A 773 -4.19 20.76 6.31
CA PRO A 773 -4.69 21.87 7.12
C PRO A 773 -5.77 21.49 8.13
N ASP A 774 -6.55 20.45 7.83
CA ASP A 774 -7.69 19.97 8.63
C ASP A 774 -7.46 18.49 8.92
N VAL A 775 -6.92 18.19 10.10
CA VAL A 775 -6.47 16.84 10.47
C VAL A 775 -7.56 16.11 11.26
N LEU A 776 -7.90 14.90 10.80
CA LEU A 776 -8.75 13.94 11.49
C LEU A 776 -7.92 12.81 12.11
N ASP A 777 -8.50 12.09 13.06
CA ASP A 777 -7.84 10.95 13.72
C ASP A 777 -7.41 9.83 12.74
N GLU A 778 -8.07 9.74 11.58
CA GLU A 778 -7.75 8.79 10.50
C GLU A 778 -6.58 9.22 9.61
N ASP A 779 -6.12 10.47 9.72
CA ASP A 779 -5.00 11.02 8.95
C ASP A 779 -3.62 10.71 9.57
N ALA A 780 -3.56 9.76 10.52
CA ALA A 780 -2.30 9.33 11.11
C ALA A 780 -1.37 8.76 10.02
N GLY A 781 -0.18 9.35 9.89
CA GLY A 781 0.78 9.02 8.83
C GLY A 781 0.58 9.74 7.50
N THR A 782 -0.45 10.58 7.35
CA THR A 782 -0.72 11.35 6.13
C THR A 782 0.09 12.66 6.11
N ILE A 783 0.68 12.99 4.95
CA ILE A 783 1.47 14.23 4.77
C ILE A 783 0.68 15.37 4.10
N GLY A 784 -0.51 15.08 3.59
CA GLY A 784 -1.40 16.05 2.96
C GLY A 784 -1.05 16.31 1.50
N ARG A 785 -1.46 17.47 0.99
CA ARG A 785 -1.27 17.84 -0.42
C ARG A 785 -0.12 18.81 -0.59
N GLY A 786 0.43 18.84 -1.80
CA GLY A 786 1.47 19.78 -2.17
C GLY A 786 1.07 21.24 -2.02
N THR A 787 1.95 22.03 -1.43
CA THR A 787 1.84 23.48 -1.29
C THR A 787 3.01 24.13 -2.03
N GLY A 788 2.74 24.61 -3.25
CA GLY A 788 3.79 25.11 -4.15
C GLY A 788 4.59 24.00 -4.84
N ALA A 789 4.24 22.73 -4.64
CA ALA A 789 4.81 21.59 -5.33
C ALA A 789 3.70 20.65 -5.84
N SER A 790 3.98 19.95 -6.94
CA SER A 790 3.24 18.74 -7.34
C SER A 790 3.94 17.53 -6.74
N LEU A 791 3.14 16.62 -6.18
CA LEU A 791 3.59 15.39 -5.53
C LEU A 791 3.28 14.23 -6.47
N TRP A 792 4.30 13.45 -6.76
CA TRP A 792 4.21 12.29 -7.64
C TRP A 792 4.74 11.06 -6.92
N ILE A 793 4.20 9.89 -7.23
CA ILE A 793 4.66 8.64 -6.64
C ILE A 793 5.17 7.75 -7.77
N VAL A 794 6.43 7.35 -7.69
CA VAL A 794 7.12 6.57 -8.71
C VAL A 794 7.51 5.19 -8.18
N ASN A 795 7.86 4.27 -9.08
CA ASN A 795 8.39 2.98 -8.69
C ASN A 795 9.74 3.17 -7.95
N PRO A 796 9.91 2.64 -6.71
CA PRO A 796 11.15 2.80 -5.93
C PRO A 796 12.41 2.23 -6.59
N THR A 797 12.26 1.31 -7.53
CA THR A 797 13.38 0.68 -8.25
C THR A 797 13.67 1.33 -9.59
N ASP A 798 12.74 2.15 -10.12
CA ASP A 798 12.89 2.87 -11.38
C ASP A 798 11.95 4.09 -11.43
N HIS A 799 12.49 5.25 -11.03
CA HIS A 799 11.75 6.52 -10.97
C HIS A 799 11.19 7.01 -12.33
N ARG A 800 11.57 6.36 -13.44
CA ARG A 800 11.02 6.63 -14.79
C ARG A 800 9.64 6.02 -14.99
N MET A 801 9.13 5.25 -14.03
CA MET A 801 7.80 4.66 -14.03
C MET A 801 6.96 5.25 -12.89
N LEU A 802 5.76 5.74 -13.20
CA LEU A 802 4.81 6.16 -12.18
C LEU A 802 4.29 4.90 -11.45
N ALA A 803 4.14 4.99 -10.13
CA ALA A 803 3.47 3.95 -9.37
C ALA A 803 1.96 3.94 -9.71
N PRO A 804 1.31 2.78 -9.73
CA PRO A 804 -0.15 2.72 -9.79
C PRO A 804 -0.76 3.48 -8.60
N VAL A 805 -1.88 4.17 -8.83
CA VAL A 805 -2.57 4.85 -7.73
C VAL A 805 -3.02 3.81 -6.70
N GLY A 806 -2.62 4.01 -5.44
CA GLY A 806 -2.81 3.06 -4.35
C GLY A 806 -1.67 2.05 -4.17
N ALA A 807 -0.60 2.08 -4.96
CA ALA A 807 0.63 1.36 -4.67
C ALA A 807 1.55 2.19 -3.76
N VAL A 808 2.37 1.52 -2.94
CA VAL A 808 3.48 2.19 -2.25
C VAL A 808 4.59 2.46 -3.26
N GLY A 809 5.10 3.68 -3.29
CA GLY A 809 6.20 4.09 -4.16
C GLY A 809 7.03 5.21 -3.55
N GLU A 810 8.08 5.62 -4.26
CA GLU A 810 8.93 6.74 -3.83
C GLU A 810 8.23 8.07 -4.14
N LEU A 811 8.24 8.98 -3.17
CA LEU A 811 7.74 10.34 -3.34
C LEU A 811 8.73 11.17 -4.18
N VAL A 812 8.17 11.86 -5.16
CA VAL A 812 8.90 12.76 -6.06
C VAL A 812 8.22 14.11 -6.04
N LEU A 813 9.01 15.15 -5.84
CA LEU A 813 8.55 16.52 -5.79
C LEU A 813 8.90 17.23 -7.11
N GLU A 814 7.93 17.94 -7.66
CA GLU A 814 8.09 18.76 -8.86
C GLU A 814 7.58 20.18 -8.57
N GLY A 815 8.42 21.20 -8.76
CA GLY A 815 7.95 22.57 -8.61
C GLY A 815 9.05 23.60 -8.40
N PRO A 816 8.68 24.89 -8.35
CA PRO A 816 9.61 26.00 -8.14
C PRO A 816 10.18 26.03 -6.72
N VAL A 817 9.63 25.26 -5.77
CA VAL A 817 10.06 25.22 -4.36
C VAL A 817 11.40 24.52 -4.16
N ILE A 818 11.84 23.76 -5.16
CA ILE A 818 13.07 23.00 -5.15
C ILE A 818 14.25 23.97 -5.27
N GLY A 819 15.22 23.84 -4.37
CA GLY A 819 16.44 24.63 -4.36
C GLY A 819 17.40 24.29 -5.51
N LYS A 820 18.58 24.93 -5.50
CA LYS A 820 19.64 24.70 -6.50
C LYS A 820 20.40 23.38 -6.31
N GLY A 821 20.07 22.62 -5.26
CA GLY A 821 20.77 21.39 -4.91
C GLY A 821 21.89 21.60 -3.89
N TYR A 822 22.95 20.81 -4.01
CA TYR A 822 24.02 20.72 -3.01
C TYR A 822 25.23 21.56 -3.38
N LEU A 823 25.72 22.36 -2.44
CA LEU A 823 26.89 23.21 -2.63
C LEU A 823 28.14 22.36 -2.96
N GLY A 824 28.67 22.54 -4.17
CA GLY A 824 29.92 21.91 -4.62
C GLY A 824 29.89 20.38 -4.68
N ASN A 825 28.72 19.77 -4.92
CA ASN A 825 28.55 18.32 -4.91
C ASN A 825 27.73 17.79 -6.11
N ASP A 826 28.35 17.83 -7.29
CA ASP A 826 27.72 17.45 -8.57
C ASP A 826 27.30 15.97 -8.61
N GLU A 827 28.07 15.06 -8.00
CA GLU A 827 27.75 13.63 -7.98
C GLU A 827 26.42 13.37 -7.26
N LYS A 828 26.19 14.02 -6.10
CA LYS A 828 24.92 13.88 -5.38
C LYS A 828 23.79 14.59 -6.12
N MET A 829 24.06 15.72 -6.79
CA MET A 829 23.04 16.38 -7.60
C MET A 829 22.48 15.45 -8.68
N GLY A 830 23.34 14.76 -9.45
CA GLY A 830 22.88 13.84 -10.51
C GLY A 830 22.12 12.60 -10.03
N LYS A 831 22.22 12.24 -8.73
CA LYS A 831 21.49 11.10 -8.13
C LYS A 831 20.14 11.50 -7.53
N THR A 832 19.95 12.76 -7.16
CA THR A 832 18.77 13.23 -6.42
C THR A 832 17.89 14.17 -7.24
N PHE A 833 18.46 14.81 -8.26
CA PHE A 833 17.76 15.69 -9.19
C PHE A 833 17.78 15.06 -10.58
N THR A 834 16.61 14.93 -11.19
CA THR A 834 16.46 14.23 -12.48
C THR A 834 15.87 15.12 -13.56
N ASP A 835 16.12 14.75 -14.82
CA ASP A 835 15.41 15.33 -15.96
C ASP A 835 13.90 15.03 -15.91
N GLN A 836 13.14 15.77 -16.72
CA GLN A 836 11.70 15.56 -16.83
C GLN A 836 11.36 14.14 -17.34
N PRO A 837 10.60 13.35 -16.58
CA PRO A 837 10.24 12.00 -16.96
C PRO A 837 9.15 11.98 -18.02
N LYS A 838 9.17 10.93 -18.85
CA LYS A 838 8.19 10.75 -19.94
C LYS A 838 6.75 10.63 -19.44
N TRP A 839 6.53 10.10 -18.23
CA TRP A 839 5.19 9.92 -17.67
C TRP A 839 4.47 11.26 -17.42
N LEU A 840 5.18 12.39 -17.20
CA LEU A 840 4.54 13.70 -17.07
C LEU A 840 3.70 14.04 -18.31
N SER A 841 4.23 13.74 -19.49
CA SER A 841 3.55 13.99 -20.76
C SER A 841 2.37 13.04 -21.04
N LYS A 842 2.26 11.95 -20.30
CA LYS A 842 1.11 11.03 -20.34
C LYS A 842 -0.02 11.52 -19.44
N VAL A 843 0.32 12.13 -18.31
CA VAL A 843 -0.66 12.63 -17.33
C VAL A 843 -1.12 14.04 -17.69
N LEU A 844 -0.20 14.97 -17.90
CA LEU A 844 -0.53 16.38 -18.10
C LEU A 844 -0.53 16.78 -19.58
N PRO A 845 -1.44 17.66 -20.01
CA PRO A 845 -1.40 18.25 -21.34
C PRO A 845 -0.12 19.09 -21.50
N ARG A 846 0.46 19.12 -22.70
CA ARG A 846 1.75 19.78 -22.98
C ARG A 846 1.83 21.23 -22.49
N GLU A 847 0.72 21.97 -22.57
CA GLU A 847 0.60 23.37 -22.14
C GLU A 847 0.78 23.56 -20.63
N LYS A 848 0.50 22.54 -19.82
CA LYS A 848 0.63 22.55 -18.36
C LYS A 848 1.97 22.01 -17.85
N ILE A 849 2.80 21.47 -18.75
CA ILE A 849 4.13 20.96 -18.40
C ILE A 849 5.07 22.16 -18.34
N ALA A 850 5.32 22.63 -17.12
CA ALA A 850 6.36 23.61 -16.85
C ALA A 850 7.72 22.92 -16.75
N ASN A 851 8.81 23.60 -17.12
CA ASN A 851 10.17 23.09 -16.97
C ASN A 851 10.66 23.24 -15.51
N PHE A 852 9.95 22.61 -14.57
CA PHE A 852 10.35 22.60 -13.17
C PHE A 852 11.37 21.49 -12.90
N PRO A 853 12.28 21.72 -11.95
CA PRO A 853 13.16 20.67 -11.44
C PRO A 853 12.33 19.57 -10.75
N ILE A 854 12.96 18.40 -10.63
CA ILE A 854 12.40 17.21 -9.98
C ILE A 854 13.36 16.76 -8.91
N TYR A 855 12.83 16.46 -7.73
CA TYR A 855 13.58 16.00 -6.57
C TYR A 855 13.08 14.63 -6.10
N LEU A 856 13.98 13.65 -6.05
CA LEU A 856 13.75 12.32 -5.50
C LEU A 856 13.95 12.37 -3.98
N THR A 857 12.91 12.12 -3.19
CA THR A 857 13.01 12.29 -1.73
C THR A 857 13.65 11.09 -1.04
N GLY A 858 13.54 9.89 -1.63
CA GLY A 858 13.84 8.62 -0.98
C GLY A 858 12.76 8.14 0.01
N ASP A 859 11.69 8.91 0.22
CA ASP A 859 10.59 8.55 1.13
C ASP A 859 9.58 7.66 0.42
N LEU A 860 9.12 6.60 1.09
CA LEU A 860 8.09 5.72 0.56
C LEU A 860 6.70 6.12 1.07
N VAL A 861 5.79 6.38 0.14
CA VAL A 861 4.42 6.85 0.40
C VAL A 861 3.41 6.11 -0.49
N GLN A 862 2.13 6.29 -0.21
CA GLN A 862 1.01 5.75 -0.99
C GLN A 862 0.00 6.87 -1.25
N GLN A 863 -0.55 6.94 -2.45
CA GLN A 863 -1.57 7.94 -2.76
C GLN A 863 -2.92 7.51 -2.17
N GLU A 864 -3.53 8.38 -1.37
CA GLU A 864 -4.88 8.17 -0.86
C GLU A 864 -5.95 8.51 -1.91
N LYS A 865 -7.19 8.06 -1.69
CA LYS A 865 -8.31 8.29 -2.62
C LYS A 865 -8.66 9.77 -2.80
N THR A 866 -8.32 10.59 -1.82
CA THR A 866 -8.50 12.03 -1.86
C THR A 866 -7.44 12.69 -2.77
N GLY A 867 -6.31 12.02 -3.03
CA GLY A 867 -5.13 12.60 -3.66
C GLY A 867 -4.17 13.28 -2.67
N SER A 868 -4.29 12.98 -1.37
CA SER A 868 -3.27 13.28 -0.35
C SER A 868 -2.20 12.21 -0.26
#